data_AF-A0A7G3AIA4-F1
#
_entry.id   AF-A0A7G3AIA4-F1
#
_cell.length_a   1.000
_cell.length_b   1.000
_cell.length_c   1.000
_cell.angle_alpha   90.00
_cell.angle_beta   90.00
_cell.angle_gamma   90.00
#
_symmetry.space_group_name_H-M   'P 1'
#
loop_
_entity.id
_entity.type
_entity.pdbx_description
1 polymer ?
#
loop_
_entity_poly.entity_id
_entity_poly.type
_entity_poly.pdbx_seq_one_letter_code
_entity_poly.pdbx_strand_id
1 'polypeptide(L)'
;MPANGQLNVDVQTVEDFHISSGSESAGMSEEDEEILQRGRDTTKCGAIKEDRMVHDVAVESSTTKRYHSQPNRTHEKFLRDCVDELLERAIFSGTDKANKVLEWRNPEDLAALLDLELPAEGSTDTQLMDYIRQTIKYSVKTGHPYFVNQLFSTVDPYALAGQWVTDALNPSVYTYEVAPVFTLMEEVVLRELRKIVGFPNGEGDGIFAPGGSIANGYAISCARYRNMPDVKARGLHAMPRLVLFTSEDAHYSIQKLASFMGIGADNVYSIRTDACGKMERNNLESEILRAKCEGGHPFMVSATAGTTVLGAFDPLTEIANLCEKYQLWFHVDAAWGGGALVSPKYRALLAGIERADSVTWNPHKLLAAPQQCSTFLTRHPNLLKQCHSCNASYLFQKDKFYDTKYDTGDKHIQCGRRADVFKFWLMWKAKGTLGLQRHAEKVFEMAEFFTEQIRQRDDFEMVVAEPECTNVCFWYLPPSLRSCPRDEEFLTKLHRVAPKIKERMMKEGSMMITYQPLRQKPNFFRLVLQNSSLEKSDMLHIINKIAQLGEDLADSVTWNPHKLLAAPQQCSTFLTRHPNLLKQCHSCNASYLFQKDKFYDTKYDTGDKHIQCGRRADVFKFWLMWKAKGTLGLQRHAEKVFEMAEFFTEQIRQRDDFEMVVAEPECTNVCFWYLPPSLRSCPRDEEFLTKLHRVAPKIKERMMKEGSMMITYQPLRQKPNFFRLVLQNSSLEKSDMLHIINKIAQLGEDL
;
A
#
# COMPACT_ATOMS: atom_id res chain seq x y z
N MET A 1 -35.35 -8.07 33.16
CA MET A 1 -35.34 -9.49 33.60
C MET A 1 -33.97 -9.79 34.19
N PRO A 2 -33.84 -10.16 35.47
CA PRO A 2 -32.53 -10.44 36.07
C PRO A 2 -32.23 -11.94 35.99
N ALA A 3 -31.07 -12.29 35.43
CA ALA A 3 -30.57 -13.66 35.41
C ALA A 3 -29.48 -13.81 36.47
N ASN A 4 -29.84 -14.50 37.55
CA ASN A 4 -28.91 -15.15 38.46
C ASN A 4 -28.12 -16.23 37.69
N GLY A 5 -26.81 -16.23 37.85
CA GLY A 5 -25.93 -17.29 37.36
C GLY A 5 -24.63 -17.28 38.15
N GLN A 6 -24.65 -17.96 39.31
CA GLN A 6 -23.44 -18.33 40.05
C GLN A 6 -22.63 -19.33 39.21
N LEU A 7 -21.38 -18.98 38.92
CA LEU A 7 -20.35 -19.90 38.46
C LEU A 7 -19.43 -20.17 39.65
N ASN A 8 -19.50 -21.38 40.19
CA ASN A 8 -18.49 -21.93 41.09
C ASN A 8 -17.25 -22.27 40.25
N VAL A 9 -16.11 -21.70 40.63
CA VAL A 9 -14.78 -22.13 40.16
C VAL A 9 -13.97 -22.48 41.39
N ASP A 10 -13.53 -23.73 41.46
CA ASP A 10 -12.63 -24.24 42.49
C ASP A 10 -11.31 -23.46 42.49
N VAL A 11 -11.04 -22.77 43.60
CA VAL A 11 -9.76 -22.11 43.86
C VAL A 11 -8.89 -23.10 44.62
N GLN A 12 -7.90 -23.68 43.94
CA GLN A 12 -6.75 -24.26 44.63
C GLN A 12 -5.87 -23.13 45.17
N THR A 13 -5.82 -23.05 46.49
CA THR A 13 -4.89 -22.23 47.27
C THR A 13 -3.44 -22.65 47.00
N VAL A 14 -2.62 -21.71 46.55
CA VAL A 14 -1.16 -21.77 46.64
C VAL A 14 -0.71 -20.63 47.56
N GLU A 15 0.11 -21.01 48.53
CA GLU A 15 0.52 -20.26 49.71
C GLU A 15 1.30 -18.96 49.43
N ASP A 16 1.26 -18.11 50.44
CA ASP A 16 1.82 -16.77 50.54
C ASP A 16 3.31 -16.66 50.18
N PHE A 17 3.64 -15.72 49.28
CA PHE A 17 4.98 -15.14 49.21
C PHE A 17 4.95 -13.70 49.73
N HIS A 18 5.39 -13.54 50.97
CA HIS A 18 5.79 -12.26 51.54
C HIS A 18 6.98 -11.69 50.75
N ILE A 19 6.79 -10.52 50.13
CA ILE A 19 7.89 -9.69 49.62
C ILE A 19 8.30 -8.76 50.76
N SER A 20 9.39 -9.10 51.46
CA SER A 20 10.08 -8.15 52.34
C SER A 20 11.09 -7.34 51.54
N SER A 21 10.98 -6.02 51.64
CA SER A 21 11.97 -5.04 51.20
C SER A 21 13.30 -5.24 51.96
N GLY A 22 14.33 -5.71 51.26
CA GLY A 22 15.70 -5.78 51.74
C GLY A 22 16.58 -4.83 50.95
N SER A 23 16.88 -3.67 51.54
CA SER A 23 17.97 -2.78 51.13
C SER A 23 19.27 -3.33 51.73
N GLU A 24 20.18 -3.84 50.91
CA GLU A 24 21.53 -4.22 51.37
C GLU A 24 22.57 -3.25 50.80
N SER A 25 22.95 -2.32 51.68
CA SER A 25 24.24 -1.65 51.71
C SER A 25 25.34 -2.69 51.97
N ALA A 26 26.25 -2.87 51.03
CA ALA A 26 27.46 -3.67 51.24
C ALA A 26 28.41 -2.91 52.17
N GLY A 27 28.43 -3.32 53.43
CA GLY A 27 29.49 -3.02 54.39
C GLY A 27 30.71 -3.88 54.11
N MET A 28 31.88 -3.26 54.26
CA MET A 28 33.20 -3.88 54.23
C MET A 28 33.34 -4.93 55.34
N SER A 29 34.01 -6.05 55.04
CA SER A 29 34.59 -6.94 56.03
C SER A 29 36.10 -7.09 55.79
N GLU A 30 36.85 -6.97 56.87
CA GLU A 30 38.29 -7.10 57.00
C GLU A 30 38.74 -8.53 56.64
N GLU A 31 39.38 -8.74 55.47
CA GLU A 31 40.22 -9.93 55.24
C GLU A 31 41.19 -9.85 54.04
N ASP A 32 41.46 -8.68 53.46
CA ASP A 32 42.42 -8.52 52.35
C ASP A 32 43.52 -7.48 52.66
N GLU A 33 44.09 -7.52 53.86
CA GLU A 33 45.33 -6.82 54.23
C GLU A 33 46.48 -7.84 54.36
N GLU A 34 46.95 -8.40 53.25
CA GLU A 34 48.33 -8.86 53.13
C GLU A 34 48.66 -9.07 51.65
N ILE A 35 49.90 -8.77 51.25
CA ILE A 35 50.45 -8.79 49.87
C ILE A 35 50.29 -7.46 49.11
N LEU A 36 50.90 -6.40 49.65
CA LEU A 36 51.36 -5.25 48.84
C LEU A 36 52.62 -4.61 49.44
N GLN A 37 53.70 -5.39 49.58
CA GLN A 37 55.05 -4.87 49.77
C GLN A 37 56.10 -5.78 49.10
N ARG A 38 56.63 -5.33 47.95
CA ARG A 38 57.91 -5.65 47.28
C ARG A 38 57.69 -5.52 45.77
N GLY A 39 58.38 -4.69 44.99
CA GLY A 39 59.50 -3.80 45.25
C GLY A 39 59.65 -2.81 44.10
N ARG A 40 60.35 -1.72 44.39
CA ARG A 40 60.73 -0.65 43.48
C ARG A 40 61.96 -1.02 42.63
N ASP A 41 62.07 -0.26 41.52
CA ASP A 41 63.28 0.15 40.80
C ASP A 41 64.02 -0.87 39.89
N THR A 42 64.07 -0.60 38.58
CA THR A 42 65.25 0.01 37.91
C THR A 42 65.16 0.06 36.36
N THR A 43 65.25 1.29 35.82
CA THR A 43 65.99 1.78 34.62
C THR A 43 66.12 1.06 33.25
N LYS A 44 65.86 1.90 32.22
CA LYS A 44 66.63 2.19 30.97
C LYS A 44 66.48 1.35 29.68
N CYS A 45 65.90 2.03 28.68
CA CYS A 45 66.43 2.37 27.33
C CYS A 45 66.93 1.26 26.38
N GLY A 46 66.32 1.18 25.19
CA GLY A 46 66.92 0.58 23.99
C GLY A 46 65.92 0.37 22.85
N ALA A 47 66.04 1.12 21.77
CA ALA A 47 65.29 0.93 20.52
C ALA A 47 66.09 0.05 19.55
N ILE A 48 65.50 -1.01 18.97
CA ILE A 48 65.96 -1.67 17.73
C ILE A 48 64.75 -2.17 16.92
N LYS A 49 64.88 -2.04 15.59
CA LYS A 49 63.96 -2.26 14.49
C LYS A 49 63.56 -3.73 14.22
N GLU A 50 62.43 -3.84 13.53
CA GLU A 50 61.90 -4.87 12.60
C GLU A 50 62.78 -6.10 12.29
N ASP A 51 62.18 -7.31 12.36
CA ASP A 51 61.96 -8.13 11.15
C ASP A 51 60.93 -9.27 11.35
N ARG A 52 60.33 -9.69 10.23
CA ARG A 52 59.22 -10.67 10.07
C ARG A 52 59.64 -12.12 10.33
N MET A 53 58.73 -12.94 10.90
CA MET A 53 58.08 -14.11 10.25
C MET A 53 57.42 -15.07 11.27
N VAL A 54 56.12 -15.26 11.06
CA VAL A 54 55.22 -16.40 11.31
C VAL A 54 55.80 -17.63 12.03
N HIS A 55 55.16 -18.01 13.14
CA HIS A 55 54.77 -19.41 13.36
C HIS A 55 53.47 -19.48 14.16
N ASP A 56 52.44 -20.00 13.49
CA ASP A 56 51.22 -20.55 14.09
C ASP A 56 51.59 -21.63 15.11
N VAL A 57 51.07 -21.48 16.34
CA VAL A 57 50.77 -22.62 17.20
C VAL A 57 49.37 -22.40 17.74
N ALA A 58 48.44 -23.16 17.19
CA ALA A 58 47.11 -23.35 17.72
C ALA A 58 47.22 -23.90 19.14
N VAL A 59 46.79 -23.12 20.12
CA VAL A 59 46.43 -23.61 21.44
C VAL A 59 44.91 -23.54 21.51
N GLU A 60 44.28 -24.67 21.15
CA GLU A 60 42.92 -24.98 21.57
C GLU A 60 42.91 -25.06 23.10
N SER A 61 42.64 -23.92 23.74
CA SER A 61 42.20 -23.91 25.14
C SER A 61 40.70 -23.66 25.15
N SER A 62 39.99 -24.58 25.79
CA SER A 62 38.54 -24.59 26.05
C SER A 62 38.12 -23.47 27.00
N THR A 63 38.46 -22.23 26.65
CA THR A 63 37.96 -21.04 27.33
C THR A 63 36.56 -20.77 26.80
N THR A 64 35.58 -20.78 27.71
CA THR A 64 34.26 -20.19 27.51
C THR A 64 34.41 -18.92 26.66
N LYS A 65 33.95 -18.96 25.40
CA LYS A 65 34.03 -17.81 24.48
C LYS A 65 33.31 -16.63 25.16
N ARG A 66 34.07 -15.74 25.81
CA ARG A 66 33.52 -14.54 26.41
C ARG A 66 33.01 -13.67 25.26
N TYR A 67 31.70 -13.46 25.20
CA TYR A 67 31.10 -12.57 24.23
C TYR A 67 31.54 -11.13 24.54
N HIS A 68 32.24 -10.50 23.59
CA HIS A 68 32.63 -9.10 23.70
C HIS A 68 31.49 -8.22 23.19
N SER A 69 30.92 -7.36 24.04
CA SER A 69 29.87 -6.43 23.64
C SER A 69 30.37 -5.26 22.77
N GLN A 70 31.68 -5.08 22.65
CA GLN A 70 32.29 -3.98 21.89
C GLN A 70 32.72 -4.42 20.48
N PRO A 71 32.58 -3.54 19.46
CA PRO A 71 33.15 -3.77 18.14
C PRO A 71 34.66 -4.04 18.20
N ASN A 72 35.16 -4.92 17.34
CA ASN A 72 36.57 -5.27 17.24
C ASN A 72 36.93 -5.52 15.76
N ARG A 73 38.19 -5.89 15.47
CA ARG A 73 38.65 -6.09 14.09
C ARG A 73 37.93 -7.22 13.34
N THR A 74 37.39 -8.23 14.03
CA THR A 74 36.62 -9.29 13.35
C THR A 74 35.28 -8.76 12.87
N HIS A 75 34.66 -7.84 13.62
CA HIS A 75 33.41 -7.19 13.22
C HIS A 75 33.56 -6.20 12.05
N GLU A 76 34.75 -5.64 11.82
CA GLU A 76 34.96 -4.63 10.75
C GLU A 76 34.61 -5.18 9.36
N LYS A 77 35.08 -6.38 9.04
CA LYS A 77 34.79 -7.03 7.76
C LYS A 77 33.29 -7.24 7.59
N PHE A 78 32.64 -7.81 8.60
CA PHE A 78 31.19 -8.05 8.60
C PHE A 78 30.40 -6.76 8.38
N LEU A 79 30.75 -5.67 9.06
CA LEU A 79 30.08 -4.38 8.91
C LEU A 79 30.27 -3.78 7.50
N ARG A 80 31.47 -3.91 6.90
CA ARG A 80 31.72 -3.47 5.51
C ARG A 80 30.89 -4.27 4.51
N ASP A 81 30.92 -5.60 4.63
CA ASP A 81 30.13 -6.49 3.78
C ASP A 81 28.63 -6.18 3.90
N CYS A 82 28.15 -5.91 5.12
CA CYS A 82 26.77 -5.49 5.37
C CYS A 82 26.43 -4.17 4.67
N VAL A 83 27.29 -3.15 4.78
CA VAL A 83 27.09 -1.87 4.08
C VAL A 83 27.05 -2.05 2.57
N ASP A 84 27.94 -2.88 2.01
CA ASP A 84 27.97 -3.17 0.58
C ASP A 84 26.66 -3.84 0.11
N GLU A 85 26.16 -4.82 0.86
CA GLU A 85 24.86 -5.47 0.58
C GLU A 85 23.68 -4.49 0.67
N LEU A 86 23.70 -3.57 1.64
CA LEU A 86 22.68 -2.53 1.77
C LEU A 86 22.69 -1.57 0.57
N LEU A 87 23.88 -1.11 0.15
CA LEU A 87 24.06 -0.25 -1.02
C LEU A 87 23.56 -0.95 -2.29
N GLU A 88 24.07 -2.13 -2.58
CA GLU A 88 23.77 -2.86 -3.81
C GLU A 88 22.30 -3.28 -3.89
N ARG A 89 21.80 -3.99 -2.86
CA ARG A 89 20.50 -4.67 -2.92
C ARG A 89 19.34 -3.82 -2.41
N ALA A 90 19.52 -3.16 -1.27
CA ALA A 90 18.41 -2.43 -0.64
C ALA A 90 18.21 -1.05 -1.27
N ILE A 91 19.30 -0.32 -1.56
CA ILE A 91 19.26 1.04 -2.08
C ILE A 91 19.20 1.05 -3.61
N PHE A 92 20.25 0.62 -4.31
CA PHE A 92 20.30 0.77 -5.77
C PHE A 92 19.36 -0.20 -6.49
N SER A 93 19.45 -1.50 -6.25
CA SER A 93 18.52 -2.48 -6.84
C SER A 93 17.09 -2.26 -6.34
N GLY A 94 16.89 -1.95 -5.05
CA GLY A 94 15.56 -1.73 -4.47
C GLY A 94 14.83 -0.47 -4.97
N THR A 95 15.54 0.48 -5.58
CA THR A 95 14.95 1.72 -6.14
C THR A 95 14.92 1.75 -7.66
N ASP A 96 15.45 0.71 -8.32
CA ASP A 96 15.41 0.56 -9.77
C ASP A 96 14.02 0.08 -10.23
N LYS A 97 13.42 0.83 -11.17
CA LYS A 97 12.09 0.57 -11.76
C LYS A 97 11.98 -0.78 -12.47
N ALA A 98 13.11 -1.36 -12.90
CA ALA A 98 13.14 -2.66 -13.56
C ALA A 98 12.94 -3.83 -12.57
N ASN A 99 13.14 -3.59 -11.27
CA ASN A 99 13.04 -4.60 -10.23
C ASN A 99 11.64 -4.63 -9.60
N LYS A 100 11.39 -5.66 -8.80
CA LYS A 100 10.11 -5.83 -8.10
C LYS A 100 10.03 -4.93 -6.87
N VAL A 101 8.85 -4.37 -6.62
CA VAL A 101 8.52 -3.69 -5.35
C VAL A 101 8.52 -4.66 -4.18
N LEU A 102 8.13 -5.91 -4.44
CA LEU A 102 8.00 -6.97 -3.44
C LEU A 102 8.08 -8.34 -4.12
N GLU A 103 8.76 -9.29 -3.48
CA GLU A 103 8.63 -10.71 -3.79
C GLU A 103 7.61 -11.36 -2.84
N TRP A 104 6.34 -11.35 -3.22
CA TRP A 104 5.25 -11.79 -2.35
C TRP A 104 5.33 -13.28 -2.00
N ARG A 105 5.12 -13.59 -0.72
CA ARG A 105 4.94 -14.93 -0.15
C ARG A 105 3.82 -14.87 0.89
N ASN A 106 3.07 -15.95 1.06
CA ASN A 106 2.13 -16.03 2.19
C ASN A 106 2.93 -16.20 3.49
N PRO A 107 2.37 -15.84 4.66
CA PRO A 107 3.10 -15.92 5.93
C PRO A 107 3.69 -17.30 6.23
N GLU A 108 2.95 -18.38 5.97
CA GLU A 108 3.42 -19.76 6.18
C GLU A 108 4.58 -20.12 5.24
N ASP A 109 4.47 -19.77 3.95
CA ASP A 109 5.54 -19.98 2.96
C ASP A 109 6.81 -19.19 3.33
N LEU A 110 6.64 -17.94 3.79
CA LEU A 110 7.76 -17.08 4.15
C LEU A 110 8.43 -17.55 5.45
N ALA A 111 7.66 -17.98 6.44
CA ALA A 111 8.19 -18.56 7.67
C ALA A 111 8.91 -19.89 7.44
N ALA A 112 8.48 -20.69 6.45
CA ALA A 112 9.21 -21.90 6.05
C ALA A 112 10.50 -21.60 5.26
N LEU A 113 10.56 -20.45 4.58
CA LEU A 113 11.74 -20.00 3.85
C LEU A 113 12.78 -19.32 4.74
N LEU A 114 12.33 -18.61 5.77
CA LEU A 114 13.19 -17.89 6.72
C LEU A 114 13.45 -18.77 7.94
N ASP A 115 14.71 -19.01 8.24
CA ASP A 115 15.11 -19.61 9.52
C ASP A 115 14.90 -18.59 10.65
N LEU A 116 13.69 -18.57 11.23
CA LEU A 116 13.26 -17.62 12.25
C LEU A 116 13.50 -18.12 13.69
N GLU A 117 13.93 -19.36 13.86
CA GLU A 117 14.21 -19.91 15.19
C GLU A 117 15.45 -19.25 15.79
N LEU A 118 15.44 -19.07 17.12
CA LEU A 118 16.56 -18.47 17.85
C LEU A 118 17.34 -19.58 18.56
N PRO A 119 18.49 -20.05 18.01
CA PRO A 119 19.26 -21.12 18.60
C PRO A 119 19.97 -20.69 19.89
N ALA A 120 20.33 -21.67 20.72
CA ALA A 120 21.11 -21.43 21.94
C ALA A 120 22.56 -21.01 21.64
N GLU A 121 23.13 -21.49 20.53
CA GLU A 121 24.44 -21.07 20.04
C GLU A 121 24.30 -20.03 18.93
N GLY A 122 25.20 -19.05 18.90
CA GLY A 122 25.17 -17.98 17.90
C GLY A 122 25.51 -18.47 16.49
N SER A 123 24.89 -17.85 15.49
CA SER A 123 25.18 -18.11 14.07
C SER A 123 26.55 -17.54 13.64
N THR A 124 27.10 -18.10 12.57
CA THR A 124 28.31 -17.57 11.93
C THR A 124 28.03 -16.30 11.12
N ASP A 125 29.05 -15.46 10.89
CA ASP A 125 28.94 -14.25 10.05
C ASP A 125 28.33 -14.54 8.66
N THR A 126 28.68 -15.68 8.06
CA THR A 126 28.13 -16.11 6.77
C THR A 126 26.61 -16.31 6.85
N GLN A 127 26.13 -17.01 7.88
CA GLN A 127 24.69 -17.22 8.11
C GLN A 127 23.98 -15.90 8.39
N LEU A 128 24.57 -15.03 9.22
CA LEU A 128 24.03 -13.70 9.51
C LEU A 128 23.90 -12.85 8.24
N MET A 129 24.90 -12.88 7.36
CA MET A 129 24.84 -12.21 6.06
C MET A 129 23.75 -12.80 5.15
N ASP A 130 23.54 -14.12 5.17
CA ASP A 130 22.45 -14.74 4.42
C ASP A 130 21.08 -14.34 4.96
N TYR A 131 20.92 -14.21 6.29
CA TYR A 131 19.71 -13.65 6.89
C TYR A 131 19.47 -12.20 6.46
N ILE A 132 20.51 -11.37 6.38
CA ILE A 132 20.42 -9.99 5.86
C ILE A 132 19.93 -9.99 4.41
N ARG A 133 20.55 -10.80 3.54
CA ARG A 133 20.16 -10.91 2.12
C ARG A 133 18.73 -11.37 1.95
N GLN A 134 18.30 -12.38 2.71
CA GLN A 134 16.93 -12.89 2.67
C GLN A 134 15.93 -11.85 3.18
N THR A 135 16.27 -11.16 4.26
CA THR A 135 15.46 -10.05 4.80
C THR A 135 15.28 -8.96 3.75
N ILE A 136 16.36 -8.53 3.10
CA ILE A 136 16.28 -7.52 2.02
C ILE A 136 15.42 -8.06 0.87
N LYS A 137 15.67 -9.29 0.40
CA LYS A 137 14.98 -9.88 -0.75
C LYS A 137 13.47 -9.89 -0.57
N TYR A 138 12.97 -10.44 0.53
CA TYR A 138 11.54 -10.64 0.77
C TYR A 138 10.84 -9.44 1.42
N SER A 139 11.57 -8.42 1.87
CA SER A 139 10.98 -7.17 2.34
C SER A 139 10.44 -6.31 1.19
N VAL A 140 9.40 -5.52 1.48
CA VAL A 140 8.90 -4.48 0.57
C VAL A 140 9.98 -3.42 0.36
N LYS A 141 10.22 -3.06 -0.91
CA LYS A 141 11.13 -1.98 -1.30
C LYS A 141 10.39 -0.64 -1.21
N THR A 142 10.29 -0.07 -0.02
CA THR A 142 9.54 1.19 0.22
C THR A 142 10.17 2.40 -0.49
N GLY A 143 11.45 2.31 -0.86
CA GLY A 143 12.14 3.29 -1.70
C GLY A 143 11.75 3.24 -3.18
N HIS A 144 11.14 2.15 -3.63
CA HIS A 144 10.86 1.91 -5.04
C HIS A 144 9.90 2.96 -5.61
N PRO A 145 10.12 3.50 -6.82
CA PRO A 145 9.26 4.51 -7.44
C PRO A 145 7.77 4.13 -7.50
N TYR A 146 7.45 2.86 -7.75
CA TYR A 146 6.08 2.33 -7.79
C TYR A 146 5.55 1.81 -6.44
N PHE A 147 6.22 2.13 -5.33
CA PHE A 147 5.65 2.03 -3.99
C PHE A 147 4.91 3.33 -3.66
N VAL A 148 3.61 3.35 -3.98
CA VAL A 148 2.69 4.48 -3.75
C VAL A 148 1.56 4.08 -2.79
N ASN A 149 1.89 3.21 -1.83
CA ASN A 149 0.92 2.56 -0.97
C ASN A 149 0.64 3.35 0.31
N GLN A 150 1.66 3.99 0.87
CA GLN A 150 1.61 4.60 2.20
C GLN A 150 1.86 6.11 2.13
N LEU A 151 1.58 6.82 3.21
CA LEU A 151 1.93 8.24 3.36
C LEU A 151 3.43 8.47 3.58
N PHE A 152 4.26 7.50 3.21
CA PHE A 152 5.71 7.53 3.17
C PHE A 152 6.16 6.67 1.99
N SER A 153 7.25 7.08 1.34
CA SER A 153 7.96 6.33 0.29
C SER A 153 9.35 6.97 0.15
N THR A 154 10.16 6.41 -0.76
CA THR A 154 11.50 6.91 -1.10
C THR A 154 12.55 6.67 0.00
N VAL A 155 13.81 6.64 -0.43
CA VAL A 155 14.98 6.64 0.44
C VAL A 155 15.77 7.90 0.09
N ASP A 156 15.69 8.92 0.95
CA ASP A 156 16.53 10.11 0.79
C ASP A 156 17.99 9.77 1.18
N PRO A 157 18.97 9.95 0.29
CA PRO A 157 20.34 9.50 0.54
C PRO A 157 21.01 10.27 1.70
N TYR A 158 20.74 11.56 1.84
CA TYR A 158 21.34 12.38 2.91
C TYR A 158 20.71 12.05 4.27
N ALA A 159 19.40 11.85 4.29
CA ALA A 159 18.71 11.45 5.49
C ALA A 159 19.08 10.02 5.93
N LEU A 160 19.29 9.10 4.98
CA LEU A 160 19.76 7.75 5.26
C LEU A 160 21.17 7.76 5.87
N ALA A 161 22.09 8.55 5.31
CA ALA A 161 23.41 8.74 5.89
C ALA A 161 23.31 9.31 7.32
N GLY A 162 22.41 10.26 7.55
CA GLY A 162 22.12 10.77 8.89
C GLY A 162 21.57 9.70 9.83
N GLN A 163 20.76 8.77 9.31
CA GLN A 163 20.25 7.64 10.09
C GLN A 163 21.38 6.68 10.50
N TRP A 164 22.28 6.34 9.59
CA TRP A 164 23.45 5.49 9.88
C TRP A 164 24.38 6.12 10.93
N VAL A 165 24.64 7.43 10.85
CA VAL A 165 25.43 8.14 11.86
C VAL A 165 24.73 8.13 13.22
N THR A 166 23.41 8.31 13.23
CA THR A 166 22.62 8.29 14.47
C THR A 166 22.71 6.91 15.14
N ASP A 167 22.54 5.84 14.36
CA ASP A 167 22.55 4.47 14.89
C ASP A 167 23.97 4.02 15.28
N ALA A 168 25.01 4.50 14.60
CA ALA A 168 26.40 4.24 14.97
C ALA A 168 26.82 4.93 16.29
N LEU A 169 26.28 6.11 16.59
CA LEU A 169 26.53 6.83 17.84
C LEU A 169 25.63 6.37 19.00
N ASN A 170 24.49 5.74 18.68
CA ASN A 170 23.50 5.24 19.63
C ASN A 170 23.16 6.19 20.80
N PRO A 171 22.85 7.48 20.55
CA PRO A 171 22.60 8.46 21.60
C PRO A 171 21.21 8.32 22.20
N SER A 172 21.01 8.90 23.39
CA SER A 172 19.69 9.14 23.97
C SER A 172 19.51 10.63 24.28
N VAL A 173 18.46 11.26 23.75
CA VAL A 173 18.28 12.72 23.78
C VAL A 173 17.36 13.14 24.94
N TYR A 174 17.85 12.99 26.17
CA TYR A 174 17.17 13.47 27.38
C TYR A 174 17.93 14.61 28.08
N THR A 175 19.26 14.59 28.08
CA THR A 175 20.11 15.66 28.63
C THR A 175 21.13 16.12 27.61
N TYR A 176 21.57 17.38 27.77
CA TYR A 176 22.66 17.93 26.99
C TYR A 176 23.97 17.17 27.23
N GLU A 177 24.19 16.65 28.43
CA GLU A 177 25.37 15.88 28.83
C GLU A 177 25.67 14.68 27.93
N VAL A 178 24.65 13.90 27.55
CA VAL A 178 24.82 12.67 26.74
C VAL A 178 24.48 12.84 25.27
N ALA A 179 23.90 13.98 24.88
CA ALA A 179 23.51 14.25 23.50
C ALA A 179 23.64 15.75 23.12
N PRO A 180 24.81 16.39 23.33
CA PRO A 180 24.93 17.85 23.25
C PRO A 180 24.64 18.38 21.84
N VAL A 181 25.19 17.71 20.82
CA VAL A 181 25.01 18.09 19.42
C VAL A 181 23.55 17.94 18.98
N PHE A 182 22.93 16.80 19.30
CA PHE A 182 21.56 16.52 18.90
C PHE A 182 20.54 17.41 19.60
N THR A 183 20.77 17.76 20.87
CA THR A 183 19.94 18.70 21.63
C THR A 183 19.91 20.08 20.98
N LEU A 184 21.08 20.61 20.58
CA LEU A 184 21.16 21.91 19.90
C LEU A 184 20.52 21.88 18.51
N MET A 185 20.72 20.79 17.77
CA MET A 185 20.08 20.61 16.46
C MET A 185 18.56 20.58 16.60
N GLU A 186 18.04 19.90 17.62
CA GLU A 186 16.60 19.76 17.86
C GLU A 186 15.95 21.12 18.14
N GLU A 187 16.57 21.94 18.99
CA GLU A 187 16.08 23.30 19.25
C GLU A 187 16.06 24.15 17.97
N VAL A 188 17.12 24.09 17.16
CA VAL A 188 17.18 24.83 15.89
C VAL A 188 16.08 24.37 14.93
N VAL A 189 15.92 23.07 14.73
CA VAL A 189 14.90 22.53 13.81
C VAL A 189 13.50 22.89 14.27
N LEU A 190 13.18 22.69 15.55
CA LEU A 190 11.85 22.98 16.09
C LEU A 190 11.52 24.48 15.98
N ARG A 191 12.50 25.36 16.23
CA ARG A 191 12.32 26.81 16.05
C ARG A 191 12.02 27.17 14.60
N GLU A 192 12.74 26.59 13.63
CA GLU A 192 12.48 26.85 12.21
C GLU A 192 11.12 26.30 11.76
N LEU A 193 10.71 25.12 12.25
CA LEU A 193 9.36 24.58 11.98
C LEU A 193 8.26 25.51 12.54
N ARG A 194 8.44 26.05 13.75
CA ARG A 194 7.50 27.04 14.33
C ARG A 194 7.42 28.33 13.50
N LYS A 195 8.54 28.82 12.95
CA LYS A 195 8.53 29.96 12.01
C LYS A 195 7.74 29.64 10.73
N ILE A 196 7.92 28.46 10.17
CA ILE A 196 7.21 28.02 8.96
C ILE A 196 5.69 27.93 9.19
N VAL A 197 5.28 27.40 10.35
CA VAL A 197 3.89 27.40 10.82
C VAL A 197 3.34 28.82 10.96
N GLY A 198 4.18 29.80 11.29
CA GLY A 198 3.80 31.21 11.42
C GLY A 198 3.79 31.72 12.87
N PHE A 199 4.39 30.99 13.81
CA PHE A 199 4.57 31.50 15.18
C PHE A 199 5.62 32.62 15.17
N PRO A 200 5.35 33.79 15.78
CA PRO A 200 6.25 34.94 15.76
C PRO A 200 7.68 34.57 16.17
N ASN A 201 8.67 34.88 15.34
CA ASN A 201 10.09 34.57 15.56
C ASN A 201 10.44 33.09 15.86
N GLY A 202 9.50 32.15 15.68
CA GLY A 202 9.64 30.77 16.13
C GLY A 202 9.53 30.60 17.65
N GLU A 203 8.89 31.54 18.34
CA GLU A 203 8.56 31.45 19.77
C GLU A 203 7.58 30.28 20.04
N GLY A 204 7.57 29.83 21.30
CA GLY A 204 6.82 28.66 21.74
C GLY A 204 7.75 27.51 22.14
N ASP A 205 7.22 26.29 22.10
CA ASP A 205 7.93 25.07 22.51
C ASP A 205 7.65 23.94 21.51
N GLY A 206 8.36 22.83 21.63
CA GLY A 206 8.10 21.65 20.82
C GLY A 206 9.03 20.50 21.16
N ILE A 207 8.70 19.34 20.61
CA ILE A 207 9.46 18.10 20.77
C ILE A 207 9.36 17.24 19.52
N PHE A 208 10.35 16.38 19.32
CA PHE A 208 10.18 15.20 18.47
C PHE A 208 9.42 14.11 19.22
N ALA A 209 8.52 13.42 18.53
CA ALA A 209 7.71 12.33 19.06
C ALA A 209 7.88 11.07 18.20
N PRO A 210 7.69 9.86 18.79
CA PRO A 210 7.80 8.58 18.09
C PRO A 210 6.53 8.31 17.26
N GLY A 211 6.31 9.16 16.25
CA GLY A 211 5.16 9.14 15.36
C GLY A 211 4.09 10.19 15.70
N GLY A 212 3.34 10.57 14.66
CA GLY A 212 2.30 11.61 14.74
C GLY A 212 1.16 11.26 15.70
N SER A 213 0.86 9.97 15.88
CA SER A 213 -0.14 9.52 16.86
C SER A 213 0.21 9.98 18.27
N ILE A 214 1.46 9.81 18.69
CA ILE A 214 1.92 10.26 20.02
C ILE A 214 1.96 11.79 20.07
N ALA A 215 2.34 12.48 18.99
CA ALA A 215 2.29 13.94 18.92
C ALA A 215 0.86 14.49 19.13
N ASN A 216 -0.17 13.89 18.53
CA ASN A 216 -1.57 14.24 18.80
C ASN A 216 -1.95 13.95 20.27
N GLY A 217 -1.35 12.92 20.88
CA GLY A 217 -1.46 12.65 22.31
C GLY A 217 -0.90 13.76 23.18
N TYR A 218 0.28 14.27 22.84
CA TYR A 218 0.84 15.46 23.50
C TYR A 218 -0.09 16.65 23.37
N ALA A 219 -0.77 16.82 22.23
CA ALA A 219 -1.78 17.87 22.07
C ALA A 219 -2.95 17.71 23.05
N ILE A 220 -3.54 16.52 23.14
CA ILE A 220 -4.62 16.21 24.10
C ILE A 220 -4.15 16.41 25.54
N SER A 221 -2.95 15.92 25.88
CA SER A 221 -2.36 16.04 27.22
C SER A 221 -2.14 17.51 27.61
N CYS A 222 -1.54 18.31 26.72
CA CYS A 222 -1.29 19.73 26.94
C CYS A 222 -2.59 20.53 27.02
N ALA A 223 -3.56 20.28 26.13
CA ALA A 223 -4.86 20.92 26.17
C ALA A 223 -5.60 20.64 27.48
N ARG A 224 -5.56 19.38 27.94
CA ARG A 224 -6.15 18.95 29.21
C ARG A 224 -5.46 19.61 30.41
N TYR A 225 -4.13 19.59 30.46
CA TYR A 225 -3.37 20.22 31.55
C TYR A 225 -3.58 21.74 31.59
N ARG A 226 -3.64 22.40 30.43
CA ARG A 226 -3.87 23.84 30.33
C ARG A 226 -5.24 24.24 30.86
N ASN A 227 -6.27 23.44 30.59
CA ASN A 227 -7.61 23.68 31.11
C ASN A 227 -7.74 23.28 32.59
N MET A 228 -7.10 22.18 33.00
CA MET A 228 -7.26 21.59 34.32
C MET A 228 -5.93 21.02 34.83
N PRO A 229 -5.03 21.85 35.39
CA PRO A 229 -3.69 21.41 35.80
C PRO A 229 -3.72 20.34 36.90
N ASP A 230 -4.74 20.39 37.77
CA ASP A 230 -4.95 19.43 38.87
C ASP A 230 -5.10 17.98 38.38
N VAL A 231 -5.50 17.77 37.12
CA VAL A 231 -5.61 16.42 36.52
C VAL A 231 -4.30 15.64 36.61
N LYS A 232 -3.16 16.33 36.61
CA LYS A 232 -1.83 15.70 36.69
C LYS A 232 -1.64 14.98 38.03
N ALA A 233 -2.14 15.56 39.12
CA ALA A 233 -2.02 15.01 40.46
C ALA A 233 -3.22 14.16 40.87
N ARG A 234 -4.43 14.60 40.51
CA ARG A 234 -5.69 14.01 40.98
C ARG A 234 -6.33 13.04 39.98
N GLY A 235 -5.88 13.01 38.73
CA GLY A 235 -6.49 12.19 37.68
C GLY A 235 -7.87 12.69 37.25
N LEU A 236 -8.47 12.00 36.26
CA LEU A 236 -9.72 12.41 35.62
C LEU A 236 -10.97 12.28 36.50
N HIS A 237 -10.96 11.40 37.51
CA HIS A 237 -12.11 11.22 38.40
C HIS A 237 -12.44 12.50 39.21
N ALA A 238 -11.47 13.39 39.37
CA ALA A 238 -11.64 14.68 40.06
C ALA A 238 -12.04 15.83 39.10
N MET A 239 -12.15 15.54 37.80
CA MET A 239 -12.44 16.52 36.74
C MET A 239 -13.88 16.33 36.24
N PRO A 240 -14.53 17.36 35.68
CA PRO A 240 -15.80 17.19 34.96
C PRO A 240 -15.59 16.31 33.70
N ARG A 241 -16.71 15.90 33.09
CA ARG A 241 -16.71 15.11 31.84
C ARG A 241 -16.11 15.94 30.69
N LEU A 242 -14.84 15.74 30.40
CA LEU A 242 -14.13 16.42 29.30
C LEU A 242 -14.64 15.94 27.94
N VAL A 243 -14.84 16.85 26.99
CA VAL A 243 -15.25 16.53 25.61
C VAL A 243 -14.31 17.22 24.61
N LEU A 244 -13.84 16.46 23.62
CA LEU A 244 -13.05 17.00 22.51
C LEU A 244 -13.73 16.71 21.17
N PHE A 245 -13.46 17.55 20.17
CA PHE A 245 -14.11 17.50 18.86
C PHE A 245 -13.07 17.24 17.77
N THR A 246 -13.40 16.37 16.81
CA THR A 246 -12.56 16.12 15.65
C THR A 246 -13.41 15.69 14.46
N SER A 247 -12.86 15.80 13.24
CA SER A 247 -13.57 15.42 12.01
C SER A 247 -13.84 13.92 11.99
N GLU A 248 -14.95 13.49 11.40
CA GLU A 248 -15.21 12.06 11.15
C GLU A 248 -14.18 11.41 10.21
N ASP A 249 -13.49 12.24 9.40
CA ASP A 249 -12.39 11.82 8.52
C ASP A 249 -11.00 12.07 9.15
N ALA A 250 -10.94 12.45 10.45
CA ALA A 250 -9.70 12.67 11.18
C ALA A 250 -8.91 11.36 11.40
N HIS A 251 -7.63 11.50 11.77
CA HIS A 251 -6.82 10.33 12.07
C HIS A 251 -7.28 9.66 13.38
N TYR A 252 -7.44 8.33 13.35
CA TYR A 252 -7.93 7.51 14.46
C TYR A 252 -7.12 7.66 15.77
N SER A 253 -5.92 8.24 15.73
CA SER A 253 -5.09 8.48 16.92
C SER A 253 -5.75 9.39 17.95
N ILE A 254 -6.61 10.33 17.54
CA ILE A 254 -7.32 11.22 18.46
C ILE A 254 -8.21 10.40 19.38
N GLN A 255 -9.07 9.55 18.81
CA GLN A 255 -9.92 8.65 19.59
C GLN A 255 -9.12 7.63 20.39
N LYS A 256 -8.10 7.01 19.77
CA LYS A 256 -7.23 6.04 20.45
C LYS A 256 -6.56 6.63 21.69
N LEU A 257 -6.04 7.84 21.59
CA LEU A 257 -5.33 8.47 22.71
C LEU A 257 -6.26 9.14 23.72
N ALA A 258 -7.45 9.60 23.32
CA ALA A 258 -8.50 9.96 24.27
C ALA A 258 -8.87 8.76 25.16
N SER A 259 -9.08 7.59 24.57
CA SER A 259 -9.33 6.35 25.30
C SER A 259 -8.16 5.95 26.19
N PHE A 260 -6.93 5.95 25.66
CA PHE A 260 -5.72 5.64 26.43
C PHE A 260 -5.52 6.56 27.65
N MET A 261 -5.88 7.84 27.52
CA MET A 261 -5.74 8.84 28.57
C MET A 261 -6.89 8.87 29.57
N GLY A 262 -7.87 7.96 29.43
CA GLY A 262 -9.03 7.82 30.32
C GLY A 262 -10.18 8.79 30.05
N ILE A 263 -10.14 9.56 28.95
CA ILE A 263 -11.24 10.45 28.54
C ILE A 263 -12.42 9.62 28.00
N GLY A 264 -12.12 8.53 27.30
CA GLY A 264 -13.11 7.62 26.73
C GLY A 264 -13.55 8.02 25.32
N ALA A 265 -13.87 7.02 24.49
CA ALA A 265 -14.22 7.20 23.08
C ALA A 265 -15.53 7.98 22.89
N ASP A 266 -16.50 7.81 23.78
CA ASP A 266 -17.81 8.50 23.73
C ASP A 266 -17.70 10.01 23.93
N ASN A 267 -16.58 10.47 24.51
CA ASN A 267 -16.28 11.88 24.74
C ASN A 267 -15.44 12.51 23.61
N VAL A 268 -15.24 11.78 22.51
CA VAL A 268 -14.66 12.28 21.27
C VAL A 268 -15.79 12.48 20.27
N TYR A 269 -16.28 13.71 20.18
CA TYR A 269 -17.43 14.03 19.33
C TYR A 269 -16.95 14.19 17.89
N SER A 270 -17.48 13.31 17.04
CA SER A 270 -17.21 13.27 15.61
C SER A 270 -18.01 14.34 14.88
N ILE A 271 -17.31 15.25 14.20
CA ILE A 271 -17.92 16.34 13.43
C ILE A 271 -18.08 15.90 11.98
N ARG A 272 -19.28 16.12 11.44
CA ARG A 272 -19.62 15.80 10.04
C ARG A 272 -18.69 16.52 9.07
N THR A 273 -18.43 15.87 7.94
CA THR A 273 -17.69 16.48 6.83
C THR A 273 -18.56 16.74 5.62
N ASP A 274 -18.19 17.75 4.85
CA ASP A 274 -18.77 18.02 3.54
C ASP A 274 -18.42 16.91 2.52
N ALA A 275 -18.88 17.08 1.27
CA ALA A 275 -18.63 16.13 0.19
C ALA A 275 -17.13 15.95 -0.14
N CYS A 276 -16.30 16.94 0.19
CA CYS A 276 -14.86 16.94 -0.02
C CYS A 276 -14.08 16.38 1.20
N GLY A 277 -14.75 16.10 2.31
CA GLY A 277 -14.14 15.56 3.53
C GLY A 277 -13.63 16.63 4.50
N LYS A 278 -14.11 17.87 4.39
CA LYS A 278 -13.76 18.97 5.29
C LYS A 278 -14.77 19.10 6.42
N MET A 279 -14.30 19.38 7.63
CA MET A 279 -15.13 19.59 8.81
C MET A 279 -16.18 20.70 8.59
N GLU A 280 -17.45 20.39 8.85
CA GLU A 280 -18.54 21.36 8.76
C GLU A 280 -18.58 22.29 9.99
N ARG A 281 -18.27 23.57 9.77
CA ARG A 281 -18.25 24.61 10.82
C ARG A 281 -19.54 24.70 11.63
N ASN A 282 -20.71 24.64 10.98
CA ASN A 282 -22.01 24.75 11.67
C ASN A 282 -22.31 23.51 12.52
N ASN A 283 -21.86 22.33 12.09
CA ASN A 283 -22.00 21.11 12.88
C ASN A 283 -21.06 21.17 14.10
N LEU A 284 -19.81 21.61 13.94
CA LEU A 284 -18.89 21.83 15.06
C LEU A 284 -19.51 22.75 16.13
N GLU A 285 -20.04 23.90 15.74
CA GLU A 285 -20.68 24.82 16.70
C GLU A 285 -21.88 24.17 17.40
N SER A 286 -22.71 23.42 16.69
CA SER A 286 -23.85 22.70 17.26
C SER A 286 -23.42 21.62 18.26
N GLU A 287 -22.38 20.85 17.95
CA GLU A 287 -21.83 19.81 18.83
C GLU A 287 -21.18 20.38 20.09
N ILE A 288 -20.50 21.53 19.98
CA ILE A 288 -19.97 22.25 21.15
C ILE A 288 -21.11 22.66 22.08
N LEU A 289 -22.20 23.20 21.55
CA LEU A 289 -23.37 23.59 22.34
C LEU A 289 -24.06 22.37 22.96
N ARG A 290 -24.22 21.28 22.20
CA ARG A 290 -24.76 20.01 22.70
C ARG A 290 -23.95 19.48 23.88
N ALA A 291 -22.63 19.40 23.74
CA ALA A 291 -21.74 18.95 24.81
C ALA A 291 -21.91 19.74 26.11
N LYS A 292 -22.08 21.08 26.01
CA LYS A 292 -22.36 21.94 27.17
C LYS A 292 -23.73 21.67 27.79
N CYS A 293 -24.77 21.51 26.96
CA CYS A 293 -26.12 21.19 27.42
C CYS A 293 -26.19 19.85 28.17
N GLU A 294 -25.36 18.88 27.78
CA GLU A 294 -25.24 17.58 28.45
C GLU A 294 -24.36 17.62 29.72
N GLY A 295 -23.91 18.79 30.17
CA GLY A 295 -23.03 18.95 31.33
C GLY A 295 -21.57 18.56 31.08
N GLY A 296 -21.19 18.36 29.82
CA GLY A 296 -19.81 18.16 29.41
C GLY A 296 -18.99 19.46 29.45
N HIS A 297 -17.68 19.30 29.53
CA HIS A 297 -16.70 20.38 29.46
C HIS A 297 -15.90 20.29 28.15
N PRO A 298 -16.37 20.94 27.07
CA PRO A 298 -15.58 21.18 25.87
C PRO A 298 -14.23 21.79 26.19
N PHE A 299 -13.13 21.16 25.76
CA PHE A 299 -11.78 21.69 26.04
C PHE A 299 -10.86 21.78 24.83
N MET A 300 -11.15 21.07 23.74
CA MET A 300 -10.25 20.97 22.58
C MET A 300 -11.00 20.69 21.29
N VAL A 301 -10.57 21.35 20.20
CA VAL A 301 -10.89 20.96 18.83
C VAL A 301 -9.60 20.52 18.14
N SER A 302 -9.62 19.34 17.52
CA SER A 302 -8.56 18.82 16.67
C SER A 302 -8.99 18.89 15.21
N ALA A 303 -8.57 19.94 14.51
CA ALA A 303 -8.73 20.07 13.07
C ALA A 303 -7.64 19.30 12.32
N THR A 304 -7.93 18.84 11.11
CA THR A 304 -6.99 18.08 10.26
C THR A 304 -6.58 18.91 9.04
N ALA A 305 -5.28 19.08 8.84
CA ALA A 305 -4.72 19.69 7.64
C ALA A 305 -4.08 18.59 6.77
N GLY A 306 -4.86 18.07 5.82
CA GLY A 306 -4.52 16.92 4.99
C GLY A 306 -4.96 15.61 5.62
N THR A 307 -6.24 15.24 5.46
CA THR A 307 -6.78 13.95 5.95
C THR A 307 -6.07 12.75 5.32
N THR A 308 -6.05 11.63 6.02
CA THR A 308 -5.27 10.45 5.60
C THR A 308 -5.77 9.86 4.27
N VAL A 309 -7.09 9.85 4.05
CA VAL A 309 -7.68 9.23 2.86
C VAL A 309 -7.81 10.24 1.74
N LEU A 310 -8.63 11.27 1.92
CA LEU A 310 -8.98 12.24 0.88
C LEU A 310 -7.94 13.35 0.70
N GLY A 311 -7.07 13.58 1.68
CA GLY A 311 -6.14 14.71 1.66
C GLY A 311 -6.86 16.06 1.86
N ALA A 312 -8.02 16.07 2.50
CA ALA A 312 -8.82 17.27 2.71
C ALA A 312 -8.21 18.19 3.77
N PHE A 313 -8.43 19.50 3.63
CA PHE A 313 -8.02 20.51 4.61
C PHE A 313 -9.25 21.12 5.29
N ASP A 314 -9.35 20.93 6.60
CA ASP A 314 -10.40 21.58 7.41
C ASP A 314 -10.27 23.12 7.34
N PRO A 315 -11.39 23.87 7.42
CA PRO A 315 -11.38 25.34 7.34
C PRO A 315 -10.79 25.97 8.62
N LEU A 316 -9.47 25.98 8.74
CA LEU A 316 -8.74 26.32 9.97
C LEU A 316 -9.08 27.71 10.52
N THR A 317 -9.23 28.71 9.66
CA THR A 317 -9.59 30.07 10.08
C THR A 317 -10.97 30.13 10.74
N GLU A 318 -11.95 29.40 10.21
CA GLU A 318 -13.30 29.35 10.76
C GLU A 318 -13.36 28.57 12.06
N ILE A 319 -12.61 27.46 12.14
CA ILE A 319 -12.49 26.66 13.36
C ILE A 319 -11.80 27.46 14.46
N ALA A 320 -10.72 28.19 14.14
CA ALA A 320 -10.03 29.07 15.09
C ALA A 320 -10.99 30.13 15.68
N ASN A 321 -11.86 30.73 14.87
CA ASN A 321 -12.87 31.67 15.36
C ASN A 321 -13.82 31.03 16.39
N LEU A 322 -14.22 29.78 16.19
CA LEU A 322 -15.05 29.04 17.14
C LEU A 322 -14.27 28.67 18.42
N CYS A 323 -13.02 28.24 18.28
CA CYS A 323 -12.15 27.94 19.41
C CYS A 323 -11.95 29.19 20.29
N GLU A 324 -11.71 30.35 19.71
CA GLU A 324 -11.60 31.63 20.44
C GLU A 324 -12.93 32.01 21.11
N LYS A 325 -14.06 31.91 20.39
CA LYS A 325 -15.40 32.21 20.91
C LYS A 325 -15.76 31.35 22.13
N TYR A 326 -15.41 30.07 22.11
CA TYR A 326 -15.79 29.11 23.14
C TYR A 326 -14.65 28.74 24.09
N GLN A 327 -13.50 29.40 23.98
CA GLN A 327 -12.29 29.19 24.78
C GLN A 327 -11.78 27.74 24.76
N LEU A 328 -11.72 27.15 23.56
CA LEU A 328 -11.24 25.79 23.33
C LEU A 328 -9.79 25.80 22.86
N TRP A 329 -9.02 24.79 23.26
CA TRP A 329 -7.69 24.56 22.69
C TRP A 329 -7.82 24.21 21.20
N PHE A 330 -7.12 24.96 20.35
CA PHE A 330 -7.10 24.71 18.91
C PHE A 330 -5.86 23.93 18.49
N HIS A 331 -6.03 22.64 18.20
CA HIS A 331 -4.98 21.80 17.64
C HIS A 331 -5.18 21.57 16.14
N VAL A 332 -4.08 21.62 15.39
CA VAL A 332 -4.05 21.23 13.97
C VAL A 332 -3.17 20.00 13.80
N ASP A 333 -3.79 18.88 13.45
CA ASP A 333 -3.09 17.70 12.94
C ASP A 333 -2.68 17.96 11.48
N ALA A 334 -1.48 18.49 11.31
CA ALA A 334 -0.82 18.68 10.02
C ALA A 334 0.23 17.58 9.78
N ALA A 335 0.07 16.38 10.37
CA ALA A 335 1.03 15.30 10.24
C ALA A 335 1.35 15.03 8.77
N TRP A 336 0.34 15.05 7.90
CA TRP A 336 0.47 14.87 6.47
C TRP A 336 0.64 16.20 5.73
N GLY A 337 -0.38 17.06 5.75
CA GLY A 337 -0.43 18.28 4.95
C GLY A 337 0.57 19.37 5.37
N GLY A 338 1.19 19.26 6.55
CA GLY A 338 2.19 20.23 7.03
C GLY A 338 3.37 20.40 6.08
N GLY A 339 3.71 19.38 5.29
CA GLY A 339 4.74 19.50 4.25
C GLY A 339 4.40 20.55 3.16
N ALA A 340 3.15 20.94 2.98
CA ALA A 340 2.79 22.01 2.06
C ALA A 340 3.24 23.40 2.54
N LEU A 341 3.50 23.58 3.85
CA LEU A 341 3.90 24.88 4.41
C LEU A 341 5.26 25.38 3.89
N VAL A 342 6.12 24.49 3.41
CA VAL A 342 7.41 24.90 2.82
C VAL A 342 7.25 25.50 1.41
N SER A 343 6.09 25.33 0.77
CA SER A 343 5.80 25.91 -0.54
C SER A 343 4.94 27.17 -0.40
N PRO A 344 5.38 28.33 -0.92
CA PRO A 344 4.55 29.52 -1.04
C PRO A 344 3.27 29.28 -1.86
N LYS A 345 3.30 28.38 -2.85
CA LYS A 345 2.15 28.04 -3.69
C LYS A 345 1.06 27.30 -2.90
N TYR A 346 1.44 26.31 -2.09
CA TYR A 346 0.50 25.41 -1.43
C TYR A 346 0.24 25.72 0.05
N ARG A 347 1.04 26.59 0.70
CA ARG A 347 0.85 26.94 2.12
C ARG A 347 -0.54 27.51 2.45
N ALA A 348 -1.22 28.11 1.47
CA ALA A 348 -2.56 28.68 1.64
C ALA A 348 -3.62 27.64 2.02
N LEU A 349 -3.38 26.35 1.72
CA LEU A 349 -4.22 25.23 2.17
C LEU A 349 -4.31 25.13 3.71
N LEU A 350 -3.34 25.72 4.42
CA LEU A 350 -3.27 25.72 5.89
C LEU A 350 -3.49 27.13 6.47
N ALA A 351 -4.15 28.04 5.74
CA ALA A 351 -4.42 29.40 6.24
C ALA A 351 -5.23 29.39 7.55
N GLY A 352 -4.69 30.01 8.60
CA GLY A 352 -5.25 29.97 9.96
C GLY A 352 -4.47 29.08 10.93
N ILE A 353 -3.53 28.25 10.44
CA ILE A 353 -2.69 27.40 11.30
C ILE A 353 -1.82 28.21 12.26
N GLU A 354 -1.45 29.43 11.90
CA GLU A 354 -0.70 30.36 12.73
C GLU A 354 -1.49 30.83 13.97
N ARG A 355 -2.77 30.47 14.10
CA ARG A 355 -3.63 30.68 15.29
C ARG A 355 -3.75 29.44 16.17
N ALA A 356 -3.24 28.28 15.75
CA ALA A 356 -3.29 27.04 16.52
C ALA A 356 -2.45 27.10 17.81
N ASP A 357 -2.99 26.58 18.91
CA ASP A 357 -2.28 26.37 20.17
C ASP A 357 -1.20 25.30 20.04
N SER A 358 -1.45 24.28 19.22
CA SER A 358 -0.47 23.27 18.85
C SER A 358 -0.64 22.72 17.44
N VAL A 359 0.46 22.25 16.88
CA VAL A 359 0.54 21.63 15.56
C VAL A 359 1.31 20.32 15.64
N THR A 360 0.76 19.28 15.04
CA THR A 360 1.53 18.06 14.75
C THR A 360 2.00 18.10 13.30
N TRP A 361 3.28 17.79 13.05
CA TRP A 361 3.83 17.74 11.70
C TRP A 361 4.83 16.59 11.58
N ASN A 362 4.68 15.73 10.56
CA ASN A 362 5.60 14.62 10.28
C ASN A 362 6.44 14.89 9.03
N PRO A 363 7.69 15.39 9.17
CA PRO A 363 8.63 15.42 8.07
C PRO A 363 8.87 14.06 7.39
N HIS A 364 8.64 12.94 8.09
CA HIS A 364 8.79 11.61 7.48
C HIS A 364 7.71 11.23 6.46
N LYS A 365 6.71 12.09 6.26
CA LYS A 365 5.68 11.87 5.26
C LYS A 365 5.99 12.66 3.99
N LEU A 366 5.34 13.81 3.78
CA LEU A 366 5.41 14.57 2.53
C LEU A 366 6.80 15.14 2.21
N LEU A 367 7.70 15.26 3.20
CA LEU A 367 9.09 15.72 2.99
C LEU A 367 10.10 14.57 2.87
N ALA A 368 9.63 13.32 2.90
CA ALA A 368 10.43 12.10 2.71
C ALA A 368 11.59 11.89 3.70
N ALA A 369 11.54 12.44 4.92
CA ALA A 369 12.48 12.05 5.96
C ALA A 369 12.28 10.56 6.36
N PRO A 370 13.32 9.80 6.73
CA PRO A 370 13.15 8.41 7.15
C PRO A 370 12.29 8.28 8.42
N GLN A 371 11.49 7.22 8.47
CA GLN A 371 10.64 6.96 9.63
C GLN A 371 11.47 6.53 10.87
N GLN A 372 11.10 6.91 12.09
CA GLN A 372 10.11 7.93 12.44
C GLN A 372 10.75 9.34 12.44
N CYS A 373 9.97 10.37 12.15
CA CYS A 373 10.38 11.78 12.28
C CYS A 373 9.11 12.63 12.39
N SER A 374 8.64 12.83 13.62
CA SER A 374 7.39 13.54 13.93
C SER A 374 7.64 14.60 14.97
N THR A 375 6.93 15.71 14.85
CA THR A 375 7.05 16.84 15.77
C THR A 375 5.69 17.21 16.36
N PHE A 376 5.72 17.60 17.63
CA PHE A 376 4.66 18.34 18.29
C PHE A 376 5.19 19.75 18.55
N LEU A 377 4.48 20.76 18.07
CA LEU A 377 4.82 22.18 18.23
C LEU A 377 3.70 22.85 19.02
N THR A 378 4.03 23.77 19.91
CA THR A 378 3.04 24.57 20.62
C THR A 378 3.49 26.02 20.70
N ARG A 379 2.54 26.96 20.63
CA ARG A 379 2.84 28.39 20.84
C ARG A 379 3.16 28.71 22.30
N HIS A 380 2.84 27.79 23.23
CA HIS A 380 2.92 28.03 24.66
C HIS A 380 4.29 27.62 25.21
N PRO A 381 5.16 28.57 25.60
CA PRO A 381 6.47 28.23 26.15
C PRO A 381 6.33 27.50 27.49
N ASN A 382 7.24 26.57 27.77
CA ASN A 382 7.34 25.80 29.01
C ASN A 382 6.16 24.86 29.34
N LEU A 383 5.08 24.85 28.54
CA LEU A 383 3.89 24.04 28.81
C LEU A 383 4.23 22.54 28.88
N LEU A 384 5.09 22.06 27.98
CA LEU A 384 5.49 20.65 27.93
C LEU A 384 6.17 20.20 29.22
N LYS A 385 7.08 21.03 29.75
CA LYS A 385 7.76 20.76 31.02
C LYS A 385 6.78 20.77 32.19
N GLN A 386 5.89 21.77 32.25
CA GLN A 386 4.88 21.85 33.31
C GLN A 386 3.95 20.62 33.30
N CYS A 387 3.51 20.22 32.11
CA CYS A 387 2.60 19.11 31.91
C CYS A 387 3.24 17.75 32.26
N HIS A 388 4.49 17.49 31.85
CA HIS A 388 5.07 16.13 31.89
C HIS A 388 6.20 15.92 32.91
N SER A 389 6.81 16.99 33.46
CA SER A 389 7.93 16.83 34.38
C SER A 389 7.55 16.05 35.64
N CYS A 390 8.42 15.12 36.02
CA CYS A 390 8.36 14.39 37.29
C CYS A 390 9.51 14.80 38.24
N ASN A 391 10.42 15.69 37.81
CA ASN A 391 11.61 16.12 38.55
C ASN A 391 12.43 14.94 39.11
N ALA A 392 12.68 13.92 38.29
CA ALA A 392 13.47 12.76 38.69
C ALA A 392 14.92 13.17 39.00
N SER A 393 15.32 13.05 40.28
CA SER A 393 16.60 13.55 40.79
C SER A 393 17.82 12.85 40.20
N TYR A 394 17.69 11.60 39.75
CA TYR A 394 18.80 10.84 39.17
C TYR A 394 19.17 11.25 37.73
N LEU A 395 18.33 12.03 37.06
CA LEU A 395 18.50 12.38 35.63
C LEU A 395 18.55 13.89 35.38
N PHE A 396 17.77 14.66 36.13
CA PHE A 396 17.62 16.10 35.98
C PHE A 396 18.17 16.85 37.20
N GLN A 397 19.45 16.59 37.50
CA GLN A 397 20.21 17.31 38.52
C GLN A 397 20.27 18.80 38.19
N LYS A 398 19.98 19.68 39.16
CA LYS A 398 19.98 21.14 38.96
C LYS A 398 21.35 21.78 39.12
N ASP A 399 22.26 21.07 39.76
CA ASP A 399 23.63 21.44 40.15
C ASP A 399 24.69 20.98 39.12
N LYS A 400 24.28 20.61 37.91
CA LYS A 400 25.21 20.34 36.81
C LYS A 400 26.04 21.58 36.46
N PHE A 401 27.25 21.35 35.95
CA PHE A 401 28.21 22.41 35.59
C PHE A 401 27.85 23.17 34.29
N TYR A 402 26.68 22.92 33.71
CA TYR A 402 26.17 23.57 32.50
C TYR A 402 24.72 24.02 32.70
N ASP A 403 24.22 24.85 31.77
CA ASP A 403 22.84 25.35 31.81
C ASP A 403 21.82 24.22 31.58
N THR A 404 21.17 23.78 32.65
CA THR A 404 20.20 22.67 32.64
C THR A 404 18.91 22.96 31.87
N LYS A 405 18.72 24.19 31.34
CA LYS A 405 17.60 24.46 30.41
C LYS A 405 17.69 23.65 29.12
N TYR A 406 18.89 23.19 28.75
CA TYR A 406 19.12 22.32 27.60
C TYR A 406 18.76 20.85 27.88
N ASP A 407 18.50 20.47 29.14
CA ASP A 407 17.98 19.13 29.44
C ASP A 407 16.48 19.09 29.12
N THR A 408 16.13 18.45 28.01
CA THR A 408 14.77 18.44 27.47
C THR A 408 13.92 17.26 27.92
N GLY A 409 14.51 16.23 28.54
CA GLY A 409 13.82 14.98 28.85
C GLY A 409 12.54 15.15 29.67
N ASP A 410 12.51 16.11 30.60
CA ASP A 410 11.35 16.41 31.46
C ASP A 410 10.16 17.05 30.71
N LYS A 411 10.31 17.35 29.41
CA LYS A 411 9.21 17.73 28.50
C LYS A 411 8.45 16.52 27.94
N HIS A 412 9.05 15.33 27.98
CA HIS A 412 8.55 14.13 27.32
C HIS A 412 7.89 13.16 28.31
N ILE A 413 6.98 12.33 27.79
CA ILE A 413 6.49 11.11 28.47
C ILE A 413 7.48 9.94 28.36
N GLN A 414 8.48 10.04 27.46
CA GLN A 414 9.54 9.05 27.28
C GLN A 414 10.76 9.40 28.12
N CYS A 415 11.47 8.39 28.62
CA CYS A 415 12.79 8.56 29.24
C CYS A 415 13.91 8.46 28.18
N GLY A 416 14.24 7.25 27.74
CA GLY A 416 15.18 7.04 26.63
C GLY A 416 14.57 7.43 25.28
N ARG A 417 15.30 8.17 24.45
CA ARG A 417 14.78 8.72 23.19
C ARG A 417 15.83 8.80 22.09
N ARG A 418 15.47 8.32 20.90
CA ARG A 418 16.32 8.38 19.70
C ARG A 418 16.51 9.83 19.21
N ALA A 419 17.67 10.12 18.63
CA ALA A 419 17.97 11.40 17.99
C ALA A 419 17.38 11.50 16.57
N ASP A 420 16.05 11.45 16.43
CA ASP A 420 15.37 11.55 15.13
C ASP A 420 15.62 12.89 14.40
N VAL A 421 16.08 13.91 15.11
CA VAL A 421 16.43 15.20 14.53
C VAL A 421 17.54 15.11 13.48
N PHE A 422 18.57 14.28 13.67
CA PHE A 422 19.80 14.41 12.89
C PHE A 422 19.61 14.11 11.40
N LYS A 423 18.89 13.04 11.08
CA LYS A 423 18.55 12.68 9.69
C LYS A 423 17.77 13.79 8.98
N PHE A 424 16.83 14.43 9.67
CA PHE A 424 16.05 15.52 9.09
C PHE A 424 16.88 16.81 8.96
N TRP A 425 17.66 17.14 9.99
CA TRP A 425 18.57 18.28 9.97
C TRP A 425 19.60 18.16 8.84
N LEU A 426 20.21 16.98 8.66
CA LEU A 426 21.21 16.75 7.61
C LEU A 426 20.59 16.82 6.21
N MET A 427 19.42 16.20 6.02
CA MET A 427 18.65 16.32 4.78
C MET A 427 18.30 17.77 4.47
N TRP A 428 17.85 18.53 5.47
CA TRP A 428 17.52 19.95 5.31
C TRP A 428 18.77 20.78 5.03
N LYS A 429 19.92 20.49 5.65
CA LYS A 429 21.19 21.12 5.30
C LYS A 429 21.61 20.85 3.86
N ALA A 430 21.45 19.61 3.37
CA ALA A 430 21.81 19.24 2.01
C ALA A 430 20.90 19.91 0.95
N LYS A 431 19.61 19.99 1.23
CA LYS A 431 18.60 20.52 0.28
C LYS A 431 18.36 22.03 0.41
N GLY A 432 18.53 22.58 1.60
CA GLY A 432 17.99 23.88 1.99
C GLY A 432 16.46 23.92 1.96
N THR A 433 15.87 25.00 2.48
CA THR A 433 14.42 25.21 2.44
C THR A 433 13.88 25.25 1.01
N LEU A 434 14.64 25.83 0.07
CA LEU A 434 14.27 25.85 -1.36
C LEU A 434 14.27 24.47 -2.01
N GLY A 435 15.11 23.53 -1.55
CA GLY A 435 15.08 22.15 -2.02
C GLY A 435 13.87 21.39 -1.47
N LEU A 436 13.50 21.61 -0.20
CA LEU A 436 12.26 21.08 0.38
C LEU A 436 11.02 21.64 -0.34
N GLN A 437 11.02 22.94 -0.65
CA GLN A 437 9.98 23.57 -1.47
C GLN A 437 9.85 22.89 -2.84
N ARG A 438 10.95 22.79 -3.60
CA ARG A 438 10.94 22.15 -4.93
C ARG A 438 10.47 20.70 -4.88
N HIS A 439 10.85 19.97 -3.84
CA HIS A 439 10.37 18.62 -3.59
C HIS A 439 8.84 18.58 -3.41
N ALA A 440 8.30 19.38 -2.49
CA ALA A 440 6.85 19.44 -2.26
C ALA A 440 6.09 19.83 -3.53
N GLU A 441 6.51 20.91 -4.20
CA GLU A 441 5.88 21.39 -5.44
C GLU A 441 5.90 20.34 -6.55
N LYS A 442 6.99 19.59 -6.70
CA LYS A 442 7.08 18.50 -7.69
C LYS A 442 6.08 17.39 -7.42
N VAL A 443 5.91 17.01 -6.15
CA VAL A 443 4.98 15.95 -5.75
C VAL A 443 3.52 16.39 -6.00
N PHE A 444 3.18 17.64 -5.71
CA PHE A 444 1.86 18.19 -6.07
C PHE A 444 1.64 18.26 -7.59
N GLU A 445 2.64 18.69 -8.37
CA GLU A 445 2.57 18.71 -9.84
C GLU A 445 2.24 17.31 -10.41
N MET A 446 2.86 16.26 -9.87
CA MET A 446 2.58 14.88 -10.32
C MET A 446 1.19 14.39 -9.91
N ALA A 447 0.68 14.79 -8.76
CA ALA A 447 -0.69 14.47 -8.34
C ALA A 447 -1.73 15.21 -9.21
N GLU A 448 -1.50 16.48 -9.52
CA GLU A 448 -2.31 17.27 -10.44
C GLU A 448 -2.33 16.63 -11.84
N PHE A 449 -1.15 16.24 -12.36
CA PHE A 449 -1.04 15.56 -13.64
C PHE A 449 -1.77 14.20 -13.64
N PHE A 450 -1.57 13.37 -12.60
CA PHE A 450 -2.24 12.08 -12.49
C PHE A 450 -3.78 12.25 -12.46
N THR A 451 -4.27 13.24 -11.71
CA THR A 451 -5.70 13.55 -11.63
C THR A 451 -6.26 13.89 -13.01
N GLU A 452 -5.58 14.74 -13.78
CA GLU A 452 -6.00 15.09 -15.13
C GLU A 452 -6.04 13.86 -16.06
N GLN A 453 -5.04 12.97 -15.97
CA GLN A 453 -5.02 11.75 -16.77
C GLN A 453 -6.11 10.74 -16.40
N ILE A 454 -6.50 10.66 -15.13
CA ILE A 454 -7.64 9.84 -14.69
C ILE A 454 -8.96 10.39 -15.26
N ARG A 455 -9.15 11.72 -15.24
CA ARG A 455 -10.38 12.36 -15.76
C ARG A 455 -10.60 12.15 -17.26
N GLN A 456 -9.53 11.98 -18.02
CA GLN A 456 -9.57 11.78 -19.47
C GLN A 456 -9.92 10.34 -19.88
N ARG A 457 -10.19 9.44 -18.92
CA ARG A 457 -10.36 8.02 -19.17
C ARG A 457 -11.69 7.49 -18.62
N ASP A 458 -12.50 6.90 -19.51
CA ASP A 458 -13.82 6.32 -19.17
C ASP A 458 -13.76 5.05 -18.31
N ASP A 459 -12.57 4.45 -18.16
CA ASP A 459 -12.34 3.28 -17.31
C ASP A 459 -11.95 3.65 -15.87
N PHE A 460 -11.95 4.93 -15.52
CA PHE A 460 -11.73 5.42 -14.16
C PHE A 460 -12.79 6.45 -13.74
N GLU A 461 -13.00 6.58 -12.43
CA GLU A 461 -13.95 7.55 -11.87
C GLU A 461 -13.37 8.18 -10.60
N MET A 462 -13.40 9.51 -10.52
CA MET A 462 -12.91 10.26 -9.36
C MET A 462 -13.86 10.12 -8.16
N VAL A 463 -13.31 9.85 -6.98
CA VAL A 463 -14.07 9.79 -5.72
C VAL A 463 -14.40 11.18 -5.19
N VAL A 464 -13.45 12.11 -5.37
CA VAL A 464 -13.58 13.53 -5.08
C VAL A 464 -13.25 14.27 -6.36
N ALA A 465 -14.14 15.15 -6.80
CA ALA A 465 -14.00 15.83 -8.09
C ALA A 465 -12.68 16.60 -8.16
N GLU A 466 -12.36 17.39 -7.14
CA GLU A 466 -11.15 18.22 -7.05
C GLU A 466 -10.35 17.87 -5.78
N PRO A 467 -9.32 17.00 -5.86
CA PRO A 467 -8.44 16.72 -4.73
C PRO A 467 -7.61 17.96 -4.34
N GLU A 468 -7.44 18.22 -3.04
CA GLU A 468 -6.68 19.38 -2.55
C GLU A 468 -5.21 19.09 -2.26
N CYS A 469 -4.87 17.83 -2.06
CA CYS A 469 -3.53 17.37 -1.70
C CYS A 469 -2.99 16.38 -2.73
N THR A 470 -1.89 15.72 -2.41
CA THR A 470 -1.27 14.70 -3.27
C THR A 470 -2.00 13.34 -3.21
N ASN A 471 -3.13 13.29 -2.49
CA ASN A 471 -4.03 12.16 -2.42
C ASN A 471 -4.99 12.18 -3.61
N VAL A 472 -4.86 11.23 -4.53
CA VAL A 472 -5.82 11.07 -5.64
C VAL A 472 -6.66 9.83 -5.38
N CYS A 473 -7.96 10.03 -5.13
CA CYS A 473 -8.90 8.95 -4.83
C CYS A 473 -9.77 8.63 -6.04
N PHE A 474 -9.75 7.39 -6.51
CA PHE A 474 -10.44 6.99 -7.74
C PHE A 474 -10.85 5.51 -7.73
N TRP A 475 -11.90 5.18 -8.46
CA TRP A 475 -12.25 3.81 -8.83
C TRP A 475 -11.71 3.47 -10.21
N TYR A 476 -11.41 2.18 -10.42
CA TYR A 476 -11.27 1.61 -11.75
C TYR A 476 -12.56 0.87 -12.10
N LEU A 477 -13.08 1.09 -13.30
CA LEU A 477 -14.30 0.48 -13.84
C LEU A 477 -13.91 -0.57 -14.90
N PRO A 478 -13.89 -1.87 -14.55
CA PRO A 478 -13.64 -2.92 -15.54
C PRO A 478 -14.73 -2.90 -16.62
N PRO A 479 -14.45 -3.41 -17.84
CA PRO A 479 -15.41 -3.40 -18.95
C PRO A 479 -16.80 -3.92 -18.58
N SER A 480 -16.87 -4.91 -17.68
CA SER A 480 -18.10 -5.51 -17.18
C SER A 480 -19.01 -4.58 -16.36
N LEU A 481 -18.47 -3.46 -15.81
CA LEU A 481 -19.22 -2.53 -14.96
C LEU A 481 -19.52 -1.18 -15.61
N ARG A 482 -18.87 -0.84 -16.73
CA ARG A 482 -18.98 0.50 -17.34
C ARG A 482 -20.40 0.85 -17.78
N SER A 483 -21.17 -0.14 -18.24
CA SER A 483 -22.55 0.04 -18.72
C SER A 483 -23.62 -0.44 -17.74
N CYS A 484 -23.25 -0.80 -16.52
CA CYS A 484 -24.20 -1.28 -15.52
C CYS A 484 -24.99 -0.10 -14.88
N PRO A 485 -26.27 -0.30 -14.53
CA PRO A 485 -27.01 0.63 -13.68
C PRO A 485 -26.27 0.86 -12.35
N ARG A 486 -26.29 2.10 -11.83
CA ARG A 486 -25.58 2.49 -10.61
C ARG A 486 -26.39 2.18 -9.34
N ASP A 487 -26.77 0.93 -9.16
CA ASP A 487 -27.55 0.42 -8.02
C ASP A 487 -26.67 -0.24 -6.92
N GLU A 488 -27.29 -0.83 -5.89
CA GLU A 488 -26.57 -1.53 -4.82
C GLU A 488 -25.75 -2.73 -5.32
N GLU A 489 -26.20 -3.41 -6.38
CA GLU A 489 -25.48 -4.52 -6.98
C GLU A 489 -24.20 -4.02 -7.67
N PHE A 490 -24.28 -2.89 -8.38
CA PHE A 490 -23.11 -2.20 -8.92
C PHE A 490 -22.10 -1.84 -7.84
N LEU A 491 -22.54 -1.22 -6.74
CA LEU A 491 -21.65 -0.86 -5.62
C LEU A 491 -20.99 -2.09 -4.99
N THR A 492 -21.75 -3.19 -4.85
CA THR A 492 -21.25 -4.46 -4.33
C THR A 492 -20.19 -5.09 -5.25
N LYS A 493 -20.40 -5.03 -6.56
CA LYS A 493 -19.40 -5.50 -7.56
C LYS A 493 -18.17 -4.61 -7.57
N LEU A 494 -18.37 -3.28 -7.59
CA LEU A 494 -17.29 -2.29 -7.58
C LEU A 494 -16.40 -2.43 -6.35
N HIS A 495 -16.99 -2.70 -5.17
CA HIS A 495 -16.26 -2.94 -3.93
C HIS A 495 -15.23 -4.08 -4.03
N ARG A 496 -15.43 -5.06 -4.92
CA ARG A 496 -14.53 -6.21 -5.10
C ARG A 496 -13.39 -5.94 -6.08
N VAL A 497 -13.48 -4.88 -6.90
CA VAL A 497 -12.52 -4.58 -7.97
C VAL A 497 -11.14 -4.23 -7.41
N ALA A 498 -11.04 -3.20 -6.57
CA ALA A 498 -9.76 -2.72 -6.05
C ALA A 498 -8.98 -3.82 -5.25
N PRO A 499 -9.62 -4.62 -4.38
CA PRO A 499 -8.96 -5.78 -3.75
C PRO A 499 -8.33 -6.76 -4.74
N LYS A 500 -9.01 -7.04 -5.85
CA LYS A 500 -8.54 -8.02 -6.84
C LYS A 500 -7.36 -7.52 -7.66
N ILE A 501 -7.41 -6.26 -8.08
CA ILE A 501 -6.29 -5.61 -8.75
C ILE A 501 -5.09 -5.51 -7.78
N LYS A 502 -5.33 -5.17 -6.50
CA LYS A 502 -4.28 -5.16 -5.47
C LYS A 502 -3.66 -6.54 -5.24
N GLU A 503 -4.46 -7.61 -5.20
CA GLU A 503 -3.94 -8.97 -5.09
C GLU A 503 -3.00 -9.32 -6.26
N ARG A 504 -3.38 -8.95 -7.49
CA ARG A 504 -2.58 -9.20 -8.70
C ARG A 504 -1.28 -8.40 -8.71
N MET A 505 -1.31 -7.10 -8.39
CA MET A 505 -0.08 -6.28 -8.35
C MET A 505 0.91 -6.79 -7.28
N MET A 506 0.41 -7.27 -6.13
CA MET A 506 1.25 -7.80 -5.05
C MET A 506 1.94 -9.10 -5.47
N LYS A 507 1.20 -10.02 -6.11
CA LYS A 507 1.73 -11.29 -6.60
C LYS A 507 2.72 -11.10 -7.74
N GLU A 508 2.47 -10.15 -8.62
CA GLU A 508 3.39 -9.80 -9.70
C GLU A 508 4.64 -9.08 -9.16
N GLY A 509 4.48 -8.27 -8.11
CA GLY A 509 5.53 -7.41 -7.56
C GLY A 509 5.75 -6.13 -8.37
N SER A 510 4.82 -5.77 -9.25
CA SER A 510 4.96 -4.68 -10.24
C SER A 510 4.77 -3.29 -9.65
N MET A 511 3.85 -3.14 -8.69
CA MET A 511 3.60 -1.88 -7.98
C MET A 511 2.84 -2.15 -6.67
N MET A 512 2.78 -1.15 -5.79
CA MET A 512 1.90 -1.17 -4.62
C MET A 512 1.16 0.15 -4.46
N ILE A 513 -0.17 0.11 -4.59
CA ILE A 513 -1.09 1.21 -4.25
C ILE A 513 -2.12 0.71 -3.23
N THR A 514 -2.55 1.56 -2.30
CA THR A 514 -3.57 1.15 -1.31
C THR A 514 -4.98 1.34 -1.84
N TYR A 515 -5.93 0.62 -1.25
CA TYR A 515 -7.35 0.86 -1.42
C TYR A 515 -8.04 0.79 -0.05
N GLN A 516 -9.20 1.42 0.05
CA GLN A 516 -10.05 1.38 1.25
C GLN A 516 -11.48 1.81 0.90
N PRO A 517 -12.50 1.42 1.68
CA PRO A 517 -13.81 2.06 1.64
C PRO A 517 -13.79 3.36 2.44
N LEU A 518 -14.80 4.21 2.25
CA LEU A 518 -15.01 5.39 3.10
C LEU A 518 -16.49 5.70 3.22
N ARG A 519 -17.05 5.59 4.44
CA ARG A 519 -18.50 5.74 4.68
C ARG A 519 -19.29 4.81 3.74
N GLN A 520 -20.20 5.35 2.92
CA GLN A 520 -20.99 4.58 1.95
C GLN A 520 -20.24 4.28 0.64
N LYS A 521 -19.02 4.83 0.46
CA LYS A 521 -18.24 4.66 -0.76
C LYS A 521 -17.55 3.28 -0.77
N PRO A 522 -17.76 2.44 -1.81
CA PRO A 522 -17.10 1.13 -1.92
C PRO A 522 -15.58 1.29 -2.09
N ASN A 523 -14.82 0.21 -1.97
CA ASN A 523 -13.36 0.25 -2.08
C ASN A 523 -12.88 1.03 -3.33
N PHE A 524 -12.12 2.09 -3.10
CA PHE A 524 -11.43 2.88 -4.13
C PHE A 524 -9.93 2.89 -3.88
N PHE A 525 -9.15 3.16 -4.93
CA PHE A 525 -7.72 3.38 -4.80
C PHE A 525 -7.43 4.77 -4.25
N ARG A 526 -6.36 4.86 -3.47
CA ARG A 526 -5.78 6.14 -3.04
C ARG A 526 -4.32 6.18 -3.46
N LEU A 527 -4.04 6.94 -4.51
CA LEU A 527 -2.67 7.32 -4.84
C LEU A 527 -2.19 8.33 -3.81
N VAL A 528 -0.98 8.13 -3.31
CA VAL A 528 -0.26 9.09 -2.48
C VAL A 528 1.18 9.16 -2.96
N LEU A 529 1.68 10.39 -3.14
CA LEU A 529 3.01 10.63 -3.67
C LEU A 529 3.86 11.33 -2.61
N GLN A 530 5.11 10.88 -2.47
CA GLN A 530 6.18 11.56 -1.73
C GLN A 530 7.51 11.53 -2.51
N ASN A 531 7.60 10.70 -3.55
CA ASN A 531 8.80 10.59 -4.36
C ASN A 531 8.85 11.69 -5.42
N SER A 532 9.67 12.72 -5.20
CA SER A 532 9.88 13.78 -6.19
C SER A 532 10.73 13.37 -7.40
N SER A 533 11.24 12.13 -7.47
CA SER A 533 11.89 11.60 -8.68
C SER A 533 10.90 11.04 -9.71
N LEU A 534 9.62 10.97 -9.37
CA LEU A 534 8.59 10.50 -10.29
C LEU A 534 8.31 11.53 -11.40
N GLU A 535 8.16 11.00 -12.61
CA GLU A 535 7.87 11.77 -13.82
C GLU A 535 6.45 11.49 -14.34
N LYS A 536 6.03 12.27 -15.32
CA LYS A 536 4.71 12.08 -15.98
C LYS A 536 4.56 10.69 -16.60
N SER A 537 5.66 10.14 -17.13
CA SER A 537 5.73 8.76 -17.65
C SER A 537 5.42 7.71 -16.59
N ASP A 538 5.86 7.92 -15.35
CA ASP A 538 5.57 7.04 -14.22
C ASP A 538 4.10 7.08 -13.83
N MET A 539 3.48 8.27 -13.86
CA MET A 539 2.05 8.43 -13.60
C MET A 539 1.22 7.66 -14.63
N LEU A 540 1.56 7.79 -15.91
CA LEU A 540 0.92 7.02 -17.00
C LEU A 540 1.15 5.51 -16.84
N HIS A 541 2.36 5.10 -16.44
CA HIS A 541 2.66 3.69 -16.17
C HIS A 541 1.75 3.13 -15.07
N ILE A 542 1.59 3.84 -13.95
CA ILE A 542 0.71 3.44 -12.84
C ILE A 542 -0.74 3.28 -13.32
N ILE A 543 -1.27 4.27 -14.07
CA ILE A 543 -2.64 4.22 -14.60
C ILE A 543 -2.83 3.00 -15.52
N ASN A 544 -1.94 2.83 -16.48
CA ASN A 544 -2.00 1.74 -17.44
C ASN A 544 -1.85 0.38 -16.76
N LYS A 545 -1.01 0.28 -15.72
CA LYS A 545 -0.82 -0.96 -14.97
C LYS A 545 -2.07 -1.35 -14.19
N ILE A 546 -2.76 -0.38 -13.57
CA ILE A 546 -4.05 -0.64 -12.92
C ILE A 546 -5.08 -1.14 -13.94
N ALA A 547 -5.17 -0.49 -15.11
CA ALA A 547 -6.10 -0.90 -16.16
C ALA A 547 -5.80 -2.32 -16.68
N GLN A 548 -4.52 -2.62 -16.98
CA GLN A 548 -4.07 -3.94 -17.41
C GLN A 548 -4.44 -5.03 -16.39
N LEU A 549 -4.24 -4.74 -15.10
CA LEU A 549 -4.55 -5.68 -14.02
C LEU A 549 -6.05 -5.82 -13.74
N GLY A 550 -6.89 -4.92 -14.27
CA GLY A 550 -8.33 -4.91 -14.07
C GLY A 550 -9.17 -5.34 -15.27
N GLU A 551 -8.58 -5.41 -16.47
CA GLU A 551 -9.31 -5.60 -17.73
C GLU A 551 -10.10 -6.92 -17.81
N ASP A 552 -9.50 -8.05 -17.37
CA ASP A 552 -10.10 -9.40 -17.39
C ASP A 552 -10.76 -9.79 -16.06
N LEU A 553 -11.24 -8.83 -15.27
CA LEU A 553 -12.07 -9.10 -14.09
C LEU A 553 -13.48 -9.56 -14.52
N ALA A 554 -13.53 -10.73 -15.16
CA ALA A 554 -14.73 -11.51 -15.39
C ALA A 554 -14.90 -12.54 -14.26
N ASP A 555 -16.14 -12.70 -13.78
CA ASP A 555 -16.48 -13.63 -12.69
C ASP A 555 -16.59 -15.08 -13.19
N SER A 556 -16.77 -15.27 -14.49
CA SER A 556 -16.84 -16.57 -15.15
C SER A 556 -16.45 -16.51 -16.62
N VAL A 557 -16.02 -17.65 -17.17
CA VAL A 557 -15.70 -17.83 -18.59
C VAL A 557 -16.43 -19.07 -19.09
N THR A 558 -17.18 -18.93 -20.18
CA THR A 558 -17.67 -20.08 -20.97
C THR A 558 -16.65 -20.39 -22.05
N TRP A 559 -15.99 -21.53 -21.94
CA TRP A 559 -14.96 -21.95 -22.89
C TRP A 559 -15.42 -23.17 -23.69
N ASN A 560 -15.29 -23.09 -25.01
CA ASN A 560 -15.70 -24.13 -25.95
C ASN A 560 -14.48 -24.63 -26.74
N PRO A 561 -13.66 -25.54 -26.18
CA PRO A 561 -12.47 -26.08 -26.83
C PRO A 561 -12.74 -26.72 -28.21
N HIS A 562 -13.96 -27.23 -28.41
CA HIS A 562 -14.36 -27.89 -29.66
C HIS A 562 -14.49 -26.92 -30.85
N LYS A 563 -14.42 -25.61 -30.62
CA LYS A 563 -14.46 -24.61 -31.69
C LYS A 563 -13.06 -24.35 -32.24
N LEU A 564 -12.20 -23.68 -31.47
CA LEU A 564 -10.89 -23.25 -31.96
C LEU A 564 -9.82 -24.35 -31.90
N LEU A 565 -9.88 -25.26 -30.93
CA LEU A 565 -8.83 -26.26 -30.70
C LEU A 565 -9.10 -27.61 -31.35
N ALA A 566 -10.17 -27.69 -32.16
CA ALA A 566 -10.67 -28.92 -32.76
C ALA A 566 -10.88 -30.07 -31.74
N ALA A 567 -11.20 -29.72 -30.48
CA ALA A 567 -11.56 -30.74 -29.50
C ALA A 567 -12.85 -31.46 -29.93
N PRO A 568 -13.04 -32.74 -29.57
CA PRO A 568 -14.30 -33.42 -29.83
C PRO A 568 -15.50 -32.64 -29.27
N GLN A 569 -16.65 -32.75 -29.96
CA GLN A 569 -17.88 -32.10 -29.52
C GLN A 569 -18.24 -32.51 -28.06
N GLN A 570 -19.02 -31.65 -27.39
CA GLN A 570 -19.45 -31.81 -25.99
C GLN A 570 -18.35 -31.57 -24.93
N CYS A 571 -17.24 -30.92 -25.27
CA CYS A 571 -16.21 -30.51 -24.30
C CYS A 571 -16.36 -29.06 -23.77
N SER A 572 -17.57 -28.49 -23.80
CA SER A 572 -17.82 -27.14 -23.27
C SER A 572 -17.60 -27.06 -21.77
N THR A 573 -16.95 -25.99 -21.31
CA THR A 573 -16.63 -25.77 -19.90
C THR A 573 -17.14 -24.42 -19.44
N PHE A 574 -17.72 -24.38 -18.25
CA PHE A 574 -18.03 -23.15 -17.53
C PHE A 574 -17.04 -23.02 -16.38
N LEU A 575 -16.15 -22.05 -16.46
CA LEU A 575 -15.12 -21.79 -15.47
C LEU A 575 -15.60 -20.63 -14.61
N THR A 576 -15.67 -20.83 -13.30
CA THR A 576 -16.01 -19.77 -12.34
C THR A 576 -14.89 -19.61 -11.33
N ARG A 577 -14.61 -18.36 -10.95
CA ARG A 577 -13.65 -18.03 -9.88
C ARG A 577 -14.25 -18.23 -8.49
N HIS A 578 -15.57 -18.39 -8.34
CA HIS A 578 -16.21 -18.62 -7.06
C HIS A 578 -16.16 -20.10 -6.66
N PRO A 579 -15.36 -20.48 -5.63
CA PRO A 579 -15.38 -21.84 -5.13
C PRO A 579 -16.79 -22.16 -4.63
N ASN A 580 -17.32 -23.31 -5.06
CA ASN A 580 -18.65 -23.82 -4.69
C ASN A 580 -19.88 -23.10 -5.28
N LEU A 581 -19.73 -22.09 -6.15
CA LEU A 581 -20.89 -21.43 -6.78
C LEU A 581 -21.82 -22.45 -7.45
N LEU A 582 -21.25 -23.33 -8.29
CA LEU A 582 -22.03 -24.36 -8.97
C LEU A 582 -22.72 -25.33 -8.00
N LYS A 583 -22.09 -25.63 -6.86
CA LYS A 583 -22.69 -26.45 -5.81
C LYS A 583 -23.85 -25.72 -5.13
N GLN A 584 -23.71 -24.44 -4.85
CA GLN A 584 -24.80 -23.64 -4.27
C GLN A 584 -25.98 -23.49 -5.24
N CYS A 585 -25.70 -23.36 -6.55
CA CYS A 585 -26.71 -23.23 -7.58
C CYS A 585 -27.46 -24.53 -7.86
N HIS A 586 -26.80 -25.69 -7.74
CA HIS A 586 -27.34 -26.97 -8.22
C HIS A 586 -27.53 -28.04 -7.14
N SER A 587 -27.00 -27.85 -5.93
CA SER A 587 -27.14 -28.83 -4.86
C SER A 587 -28.58 -28.93 -4.39
N CYS A 588 -29.14 -30.13 -4.45
CA CYS A 588 -30.41 -30.50 -3.82
C CYS A 588 -30.20 -31.31 -2.52
N ASN A 589 -28.97 -31.40 -2.01
CA ASN A 589 -28.62 -32.18 -0.81
C ASN A 589 -29.17 -33.63 -0.83
N ALA A 590 -29.00 -34.34 -1.95
CA ALA A 590 -29.41 -35.73 -2.10
C ALA A 590 -28.64 -36.64 -1.12
N SER A 591 -29.23 -36.89 0.05
CA SER A 591 -28.60 -37.60 1.18
C SER A 591 -28.18 -39.04 0.86
N TYR A 592 -28.85 -39.68 -0.10
CA TYR A 592 -28.52 -41.02 -0.56
C TYR A 592 -27.26 -41.08 -1.46
N LEU A 593 -26.79 -39.94 -2.00
CA LEU A 593 -25.65 -39.86 -2.93
C LEU A 593 -24.41 -39.19 -2.29
N PHE A 594 -24.63 -38.20 -1.42
CA PHE A 594 -23.58 -37.37 -0.81
C PHE A 594 -23.52 -37.56 0.72
N GLN A 595 -23.28 -38.80 1.13
CA GLN A 595 -23.12 -39.15 2.55
C GLN A 595 -21.83 -38.56 3.12
N LYS A 596 -21.83 -38.18 4.41
CA LYS A 596 -20.69 -37.50 5.05
C LYS A 596 -19.67 -38.47 5.67
N ASP A 597 -20.03 -39.73 5.80
CA ASP A 597 -19.26 -40.81 6.42
C ASP A 597 -18.43 -41.63 5.42
N LYS A 598 -18.18 -41.09 4.22
CA LYS A 598 -17.30 -41.75 3.24
C LYS A 598 -15.87 -41.77 3.75
N PHE A 599 -15.17 -42.89 3.53
CA PHE A 599 -13.77 -43.08 3.95
C PHE A 599 -12.74 -42.26 3.14
N TYR A 600 -13.19 -41.46 2.16
CA TYR A 600 -12.37 -40.64 1.29
C TYR A 600 -12.82 -39.18 1.31
N ASP A 601 -11.95 -38.28 0.84
CA ASP A 601 -12.22 -36.84 0.82
C ASP A 601 -13.39 -36.50 -0.12
N THR A 602 -14.54 -36.19 0.47
CA THR A 602 -15.77 -35.88 -0.26
C THR A 602 -15.70 -34.57 -1.04
N LYS A 603 -14.64 -33.75 -0.90
CA LYS A 603 -14.48 -32.52 -1.71
C LYS A 603 -14.34 -32.81 -3.21
N TYR A 604 -13.97 -34.03 -3.58
CA TYR A 604 -13.87 -34.50 -4.96
C TYR A 604 -15.19 -35.00 -5.55
N ASP A 605 -16.24 -35.14 -4.73
CA ASP A 605 -17.57 -35.43 -5.24
C ASP A 605 -18.08 -34.19 -5.99
N THR A 606 -18.31 -34.31 -7.30
CA THR A 606 -18.74 -33.20 -8.17
C THR A 606 -20.19 -33.30 -8.61
N GLY A 607 -20.92 -34.34 -8.21
CA GLY A 607 -22.28 -34.59 -8.67
C GLY A 607 -23.27 -33.47 -8.33
N ASP A 608 -23.06 -32.77 -7.22
CA ASP A 608 -23.89 -31.67 -6.72
C ASP A 608 -23.56 -30.31 -7.35
N LYS A 609 -22.53 -30.24 -8.21
CA LYS A 609 -22.14 -29.05 -8.97
C LYS A 609 -22.83 -28.97 -10.35
N HIS A 610 -23.71 -29.91 -10.67
CA HIS A 610 -24.32 -30.00 -12.01
C HIS A 610 -25.79 -30.39 -11.93
N ILE A 611 -26.57 -29.94 -12.91
CA ILE A 611 -27.99 -30.27 -13.06
C ILE A 611 -28.19 -31.75 -13.45
N GLN A 612 -27.22 -32.34 -14.14
CA GLN A 612 -27.34 -33.70 -14.71
C GLN A 612 -26.76 -34.76 -13.76
N CYS A 613 -27.61 -35.70 -13.32
CA CYS A 613 -27.26 -36.77 -12.36
C CYS A 613 -26.32 -37.85 -12.93
N GLY A 614 -26.30 -38.05 -14.25
CA GLY A 614 -25.40 -38.99 -14.93
C GLY A 614 -24.72 -38.33 -16.13
N ARG A 615 -23.39 -38.40 -16.22
CA ARG A 615 -22.62 -37.67 -17.23
C ARG A 615 -21.64 -38.60 -17.94
N ARG A 616 -21.46 -38.37 -19.25
CA ARG A 616 -20.35 -38.94 -19.99
C ARG A 616 -19.06 -38.24 -19.54
N ALA A 617 -17.96 -38.99 -19.46
CA ALA A 617 -16.64 -38.43 -19.16
C ALA A 617 -16.06 -37.71 -20.38
N ASP A 618 -16.78 -36.76 -20.97
CA ASP A 618 -16.35 -36.09 -22.21
C ASP A 618 -15.04 -35.32 -22.03
N VAL A 619 -14.75 -34.88 -20.79
CA VAL A 619 -13.45 -34.30 -20.41
C VAL A 619 -12.27 -35.22 -20.70
N PHE A 620 -12.45 -36.55 -20.68
CA PHE A 620 -11.38 -37.50 -20.95
C PHE A 620 -10.84 -37.36 -22.38
N LYS A 621 -11.73 -37.11 -23.34
CA LYS A 621 -11.36 -36.91 -24.75
C LYS A 621 -10.47 -35.67 -24.91
N PHE A 622 -10.87 -34.58 -24.27
CA PHE A 622 -10.11 -33.33 -24.28
C PHE A 622 -8.78 -33.47 -23.53
N TRP A 623 -8.79 -34.16 -22.39
CA TRP A 623 -7.59 -34.43 -21.60
C TRP A 623 -6.57 -35.26 -22.39
N LEU A 624 -7.00 -36.33 -23.08
CA LEU A 624 -6.13 -37.12 -23.95
C LEU A 624 -5.53 -36.29 -25.08
N MET A 625 -6.34 -35.47 -25.75
CA MET A 625 -5.86 -34.57 -26.79
C MET A 625 -4.83 -33.57 -26.26
N TRP A 626 -5.10 -32.96 -25.09
CA TRP A 626 -4.18 -32.02 -24.45
C TRP A 626 -2.88 -32.72 -24.04
N LYS A 627 -2.96 -33.93 -23.49
CA LYS A 627 -1.78 -34.75 -23.18
C LYS A 627 -0.95 -35.08 -24.43
N ALA A 628 -1.59 -35.41 -25.55
CA ALA A 628 -0.91 -35.74 -26.79
C ALA A 628 -0.24 -34.53 -27.46
N LYS A 629 -0.91 -33.37 -27.47
CA LYS A 629 -0.41 -32.15 -28.13
C LYS A 629 0.47 -31.28 -27.22
N GLY A 630 0.27 -31.35 -25.91
CA GLY A 630 0.80 -30.40 -24.95
C GLY A 630 0.21 -28.99 -25.10
N THR A 631 0.44 -28.13 -24.11
CA THR A 631 -0.04 -26.73 -24.14
C THR A 631 0.55 -25.96 -25.32
N LEU A 632 1.85 -26.14 -25.60
CA LEU A 632 2.53 -25.52 -26.74
C LEU A 632 1.97 -26.00 -28.09
N GLY A 633 1.57 -27.27 -28.21
CA GLY A 633 0.96 -27.76 -29.45
C GLY A 633 -0.43 -27.19 -29.68
N LEU A 634 -1.22 -26.97 -28.62
CA LEU A 634 -2.50 -26.28 -28.72
C LEU A 634 -2.34 -24.80 -29.07
N GLN A 635 -1.32 -24.14 -28.51
CA GLN A 635 -0.95 -22.77 -28.87
C GLN A 635 -0.62 -22.66 -30.36
N ARG A 636 0.31 -23.49 -30.87
CA ARG A 636 0.68 -23.51 -32.30
C ARG A 636 -0.51 -23.77 -33.21
N HIS A 637 -1.43 -24.65 -32.79
CA HIS A 637 -2.66 -24.90 -33.53
C HIS A 637 -3.52 -23.63 -33.64
N ALA A 638 -3.73 -22.92 -32.53
CA ALA A 638 -4.49 -21.67 -32.53
C ALA A 638 -3.80 -20.61 -33.41
N GLU A 639 -2.50 -20.36 -33.19
CA GLU A 639 -1.69 -19.41 -33.98
C GLU A 639 -1.79 -19.69 -35.48
N LYS A 640 -1.71 -20.97 -35.88
CA LYS A 640 -1.83 -21.34 -37.29
C LYS A 640 -3.20 -21.01 -37.89
N VAL A 641 -4.28 -21.21 -37.13
CA VAL A 641 -5.64 -20.89 -37.60
C VAL A 641 -5.83 -19.38 -37.71
N PHE A 642 -5.28 -18.58 -36.80
CA PHE A 642 -5.27 -17.12 -36.90
C PHE A 642 -4.48 -16.64 -38.12
N GLU A 643 -3.28 -17.17 -38.34
CA GLU A 643 -2.45 -16.87 -39.52
C GLU A 643 -3.23 -17.11 -40.83
N MET A 644 -3.96 -18.21 -40.94
CA MET A 644 -4.77 -18.51 -42.13
C MET A 644 -5.98 -17.58 -42.28
N ALA A 645 -6.57 -17.13 -41.16
CA ALA A 645 -7.69 -16.18 -41.19
C ALA A 645 -7.24 -14.80 -41.65
N GLU A 646 -6.09 -14.33 -41.17
CA GLU A 646 -5.43 -13.11 -41.62
C GLU A 646 -5.10 -13.18 -43.10
N PHE A 647 -4.42 -14.26 -43.53
CA PHE A 647 -4.07 -14.48 -44.93
C PHE A 647 -5.31 -14.49 -45.84
N PHE A 648 -6.37 -15.23 -45.48
CA PHE A 648 -7.60 -15.27 -46.27
C PHE A 648 -8.24 -13.87 -46.36
N THR A 649 -8.26 -13.11 -45.26
CA THR A 649 -8.79 -11.74 -45.22
C THR A 649 -8.01 -10.80 -46.14
N GLU A 650 -6.68 -10.87 -46.13
CA GLU A 650 -5.83 -10.10 -47.04
C GLU A 650 -6.11 -10.43 -48.50
N GLN A 651 -6.26 -11.71 -48.84
CA GLN A 651 -6.55 -12.13 -50.20
C GLN A 651 -7.93 -11.69 -50.68
N ILE A 652 -8.94 -11.69 -49.79
CA ILE A 652 -10.25 -11.12 -50.09
C ILE A 652 -10.17 -9.62 -50.36
N ARG A 653 -9.39 -8.87 -49.56
CA ARG A 653 -9.22 -7.41 -49.73
C ARG A 653 -8.50 -7.02 -51.02
N GLN A 654 -7.65 -7.89 -51.55
CA GLN A 654 -6.90 -7.65 -52.79
C GLN A 654 -7.76 -7.86 -54.06
N ARG A 655 -9.03 -8.24 -53.91
CA ARG A 655 -9.90 -8.64 -55.00
C ARG A 655 -11.14 -7.77 -55.09
N ASP A 656 -11.33 -7.11 -56.23
CA ASP A 656 -12.46 -6.20 -56.48
C ASP A 656 -13.82 -6.91 -56.60
N ASP A 657 -13.82 -8.24 -56.78
CA ASP A 657 -15.00 -9.08 -56.82
C ASP A 657 -15.45 -9.57 -55.44
N PHE A 658 -14.78 -9.14 -54.36
CA PHE A 658 -15.17 -9.42 -52.99
C PHE A 658 -15.24 -8.16 -52.12
N GLU A 659 -16.06 -8.21 -51.08
CA GLU A 659 -16.21 -7.11 -50.13
C GLU A 659 -16.30 -7.63 -48.70
N MET A 660 -15.51 -7.07 -47.80
CA MET A 660 -15.54 -7.43 -46.38
C MET A 660 -16.80 -6.90 -45.70
N VAL A 661 -17.54 -7.79 -45.04
CA VAL A 661 -18.75 -7.42 -44.28
C VAL A 661 -18.38 -6.73 -42.97
N VAL A 662 -17.24 -7.12 -42.40
CA VAL A 662 -16.64 -6.53 -41.21
C VAL A 662 -15.24 -6.10 -41.61
N ALA A 663 -14.93 -4.81 -41.45
CA ALA A 663 -13.69 -4.22 -41.97
C ALA A 663 -12.44 -4.97 -41.47
N GLU A 664 -12.40 -5.32 -40.18
CA GLU A 664 -11.31 -6.06 -39.54
C GLU A 664 -11.85 -7.22 -38.70
N PRO A 665 -11.71 -8.48 -39.15
CA PRO A 665 -12.08 -9.64 -38.34
C PRO A 665 -11.06 -9.84 -37.21
N GLU A 666 -11.49 -9.74 -35.97
CA GLU A 666 -10.66 -9.93 -34.76
C GLU A 666 -10.45 -11.43 -34.39
N CYS A 667 -11.03 -12.35 -35.16
CA CYS A 667 -10.99 -13.78 -34.87
C CYS A 667 -11.12 -14.63 -36.15
N THR A 668 -11.17 -15.95 -36.00
CA THR A 668 -11.14 -16.92 -37.11
C THR A 668 -12.43 -16.99 -37.94
N ASN A 669 -13.40 -16.10 -37.70
CA ASN A 669 -14.63 -15.96 -38.48
C ASN A 669 -14.45 -14.83 -39.50
N VAL A 670 -14.27 -15.17 -40.77
CA VAL A 670 -14.16 -14.19 -41.86
C VAL A 670 -15.52 -14.06 -42.56
N CYS A 671 -16.05 -12.83 -42.63
CA CYS A 671 -17.36 -12.54 -43.20
C CYS A 671 -17.21 -11.61 -44.41
N PHE A 672 -17.69 -12.06 -45.57
CA PHE A 672 -17.48 -11.37 -46.84
C PHE A 672 -18.62 -11.62 -47.84
N TRP A 673 -18.83 -10.67 -48.76
CA TRP A 673 -19.65 -10.84 -49.95
C TRP A 673 -18.77 -11.18 -51.14
N TYR A 674 -19.33 -11.92 -52.09
CA TYR A 674 -18.85 -11.97 -53.46
C TYR A 674 -19.78 -11.10 -54.32
N LEU A 675 -19.20 -10.26 -55.17
CA LEU A 675 -19.91 -9.35 -56.07
C LEU A 675 -19.79 -9.88 -57.50
N PRO A 676 -20.85 -10.54 -58.04
CA PRO A 676 -20.83 -11.01 -59.41
C PRO A 676 -20.75 -9.83 -60.40
N PRO A 677 -20.28 -10.06 -61.63
CA PRO A 677 -20.12 -8.99 -62.64
C PRO A 677 -21.38 -8.12 -62.81
N SER A 678 -22.57 -8.74 -62.72
CA SER A 678 -23.88 -8.08 -62.82
C SER A 678 -24.16 -7.03 -61.73
N LEU A 679 -23.46 -7.07 -60.59
CA LEU A 679 -23.68 -6.18 -59.44
C LEU A 679 -22.54 -5.18 -59.19
N ARG A 680 -21.37 -5.34 -59.81
CA ARG A 680 -20.18 -4.51 -59.51
C ARG A 680 -20.38 -3.02 -59.84
N SER A 681 -21.20 -2.71 -60.86
CA SER A 681 -21.48 -1.34 -61.32
C SER A 681 -22.87 -0.81 -60.93
N CYS A 682 -23.66 -1.58 -60.16
CA CYS A 682 -24.98 -1.15 -59.74
C CYS A 682 -24.92 -0.11 -58.61
N PRO A 683 -25.86 0.87 -58.57
CA PRO A 683 -26.03 1.75 -57.42
C PRO A 683 -26.33 0.93 -56.16
N ARG A 684 -25.78 1.32 -55.01
CA ARG A 684 -25.94 0.59 -53.73
C ARG A 684 -27.28 0.89 -53.04
N ASP A 685 -28.38 0.71 -53.78
CA ASP A 685 -29.76 0.93 -53.31
C ASP A 685 -30.45 -0.35 -52.78
N GLU A 686 -31.74 -0.27 -52.45
CA GLU A 686 -32.51 -1.44 -51.96
C GLU A 686 -32.59 -2.57 -52.98
N GLU A 687 -32.59 -2.25 -54.28
CA GLU A 687 -32.62 -3.25 -55.34
C GLU A 687 -31.29 -4.02 -55.39
N PHE A 688 -30.16 -3.31 -55.27
CA PHE A 688 -28.84 -3.92 -55.11
C PHE A 688 -28.79 -4.85 -53.91
N LEU A 689 -29.25 -4.41 -52.74
CA LEU A 689 -29.25 -5.23 -51.53
C LEU A 689 -30.14 -6.48 -51.69
N THR A 690 -31.28 -6.34 -52.37
CA THR A 690 -32.19 -7.45 -52.69
C THR A 690 -31.55 -8.47 -53.62
N LYS A 691 -30.80 -8.01 -54.63
CA LYS A 691 -30.05 -8.89 -55.54
C LYS A 691 -28.87 -9.56 -54.82
N LEU A 692 -28.08 -8.80 -54.07
CA LEU A 692 -26.95 -9.30 -53.29
C LEU A 692 -27.37 -10.39 -52.28
N HIS A 693 -28.55 -10.25 -51.67
CA HIS A 693 -29.12 -11.24 -50.76
C HIS A 693 -29.29 -12.63 -51.40
N ARG A 694 -29.41 -12.73 -52.73
CA ARG A 694 -29.58 -13.99 -53.45
C ARG A 694 -28.25 -14.65 -53.87
N VAL A 695 -27.15 -13.90 -53.88
CA VAL A 695 -25.85 -14.35 -54.40
C VAL A 695 -25.27 -15.49 -53.58
N ALA A 696 -25.01 -15.29 -52.28
CA ALA A 696 -24.41 -16.30 -51.42
C ALA A 696 -25.24 -17.61 -51.33
N PRO A 697 -26.58 -17.58 -51.21
CA PRO A 697 -27.42 -18.77 -51.33
C PRO A 697 -27.23 -19.53 -52.66
N LYS A 698 -27.13 -18.81 -53.78
CA LYS A 698 -27.05 -19.43 -55.10
C LYS A 698 -25.69 -20.08 -55.34
N ILE A 699 -24.60 -19.43 -54.95
CA ILE A 699 -23.27 -20.02 -54.99
C ILE A 699 -23.19 -21.24 -54.07
N LYS A 700 -23.79 -21.17 -52.87
CA LYS A 700 -23.87 -22.33 -51.95
C LYS A 700 -24.61 -23.51 -52.57
N GLU A 701 -25.73 -23.27 -53.25
CA GLU A 701 -26.45 -24.32 -53.98
C GLU A 701 -25.54 -25.01 -55.00
N ARG A 702 -24.76 -24.22 -55.75
CA ARG A 702 -23.81 -24.75 -56.76
C ARG A 702 -22.66 -25.52 -56.12
N MET A 703 -22.08 -25.01 -55.04
CA MET A 703 -21.07 -25.72 -54.23
C MET A 703 -21.56 -27.11 -53.82
N MET A 704 -22.81 -27.21 -53.35
CA MET A 704 -23.41 -28.48 -52.94
C MET A 704 -23.67 -29.42 -54.12
N LYS A 705 -24.13 -28.90 -55.26
CA LYS A 705 -24.38 -29.70 -56.46
C LYS A 705 -23.10 -30.27 -57.07
N GLU A 706 -22.01 -29.49 -57.07
CA GLU A 706 -20.70 -29.95 -57.55
C GLU A 706 -19.95 -30.82 -56.54
N GLY A 707 -20.33 -30.79 -55.26
CA GLY A 707 -19.60 -31.46 -54.18
C GLY A 707 -18.19 -30.90 -53.95
N SER A 708 -17.93 -29.65 -54.36
CA SER A 708 -16.57 -29.07 -54.36
C SER A 708 -16.13 -28.55 -53.00
N MET A 709 -16.99 -27.82 -52.29
CA MET A 709 -16.71 -27.28 -50.95
C MET A 709 -18.00 -26.91 -50.22
N MET A 710 -17.90 -26.50 -48.95
CA MET A 710 -19.08 -26.14 -48.17
C MET A 710 -18.79 -24.95 -47.23
N ILE A 711 -19.28 -23.76 -47.58
CA ILE A 711 -19.19 -22.56 -46.73
C ILE A 711 -20.60 -22.11 -46.32
N THR A 712 -20.79 -21.74 -45.06
CA THR A 712 -22.09 -21.24 -44.59
C THR A 712 -22.34 -19.80 -45.05
N TYR A 713 -23.60 -19.43 -45.21
CA TYR A 713 -24.00 -18.03 -45.38
C TYR A 713 -25.09 -17.69 -44.37
N GLN A 714 -25.20 -16.41 -44.02
CA GLN A 714 -26.27 -15.92 -43.14
C GLN A 714 -26.54 -14.42 -43.40
N PRO A 715 -27.75 -13.92 -43.14
CA PRO A 715 -28.01 -12.49 -43.04
C PRO A 715 -27.66 -11.98 -41.62
N LEU A 716 -27.48 -10.66 -41.47
CA LEU A 716 -27.33 -10.06 -40.15
C LEU A 716 -27.86 -8.63 -40.11
N ARG A 717 -28.95 -8.40 -39.37
CA ARG A 717 -29.65 -7.10 -39.29
C ARG A 717 -29.99 -6.59 -40.71
N GLN A 718 -29.53 -5.41 -41.08
CA GLN A 718 -29.72 -4.79 -42.39
C GLN A 718 -28.75 -5.33 -43.46
N LYS A 719 -27.81 -6.23 -43.10
CA LYS A 719 -26.83 -6.78 -44.05
C LYS A 719 -27.43 -7.99 -44.79
N PRO A 720 -27.45 -7.99 -46.14
CA PRO A 720 -27.92 -9.13 -46.93
C PRO A 720 -27.01 -10.35 -46.74
N ASN A 721 -27.46 -11.54 -47.19
CA ASN A 721 -26.71 -12.78 -47.02
C ASN A 721 -25.24 -12.63 -47.46
N PHE A 722 -24.33 -12.95 -46.55
CA PHE A 722 -22.88 -13.00 -46.79
C PHE A 722 -22.34 -14.37 -46.47
N PHE A 723 -21.16 -14.70 -47.02
CA PHE A 723 -20.42 -15.89 -46.63
C PHE A 723 -19.80 -15.69 -45.26
N ARG A 724 -19.94 -16.73 -44.43
CA ARG A 724 -19.28 -16.85 -43.14
C ARG A 724 -18.36 -18.05 -43.19
N LEU A 725 -17.07 -17.80 -43.34
CA LEU A 725 -16.02 -18.80 -43.27
C LEU A 725 -15.49 -18.87 -41.84
N VAL A 726 -15.53 -20.06 -41.23
CA VAL A 726 -15.02 -20.30 -39.88
C VAL A 726 -13.81 -21.20 -39.98
N LEU A 727 -12.62 -20.64 -39.74
CA LEU A 727 -11.37 -21.39 -39.79
C LEU A 727 -11.11 -22.05 -38.42
N GLN A 728 -10.90 -23.35 -38.45
CA GLN A 728 -10.67 -24.20 -37.26
C GLN A 728 -9.66 -25.33 -37.54
N ASN A 729 -9.32 -25.58 -38.80
CA ASN A 729 -8.42 -26.66 -39.19
C ASN A 729 -7.01 -26.10 -39.40
N SER A 730 -6.09 -26.42 -38.49
CA SER A 730 -4.69 -25.99 -38.57
C SER A 730 -3.88 -26.68 -39.68
N SER A 731 -4.45 -27.69 -40.35
CA SER A 731 -3.80 -28.35 -41.48
C SER A 731 -4.00 -27.61 -42.81
N LEU A 732 -4.79 -26.53 -42.82
CA LEU A 732 -5.00 -25.72 -44.02
C LEU A 732 -3.74 -24.93 -44.37
N GLU A 733 -3.45 -24.88 -45.66
CA GLU A 733 -2.35 -24.11 -46.24
C GLU A 733 -2.87 -22.89 -47.01
N LYS A 734 -1.96 -21.97 -47.36
CA LYS A 734 -2.30 -20.77 -48.13
C LYS A 734 -2.91 -21.10 -49.51
N SER A 735 -2.46 -22.18 -50.12
CA SER A 735 -3.00 -22.72 -51.39
C SER A 735 -4.48 -23.09 -51.26
N ASP A 736 -4.89 -23.69 -50.15
CA ASP A 736 -6.30 -24.04 -49.88
C ASP A 736 -7.18 -22.78 -49.78
N MET A 737 -6.66 -21.74 -49.12
CA MET A 737 -7.37 -20.45 -48.99
C MET A 737 -7.60 -19.80 -50.36
N LEU A 738 -6.57 -19.79 -51.21
CA LEU A 738 -6.68 -19.29 -52.58
C LEU A 738 -7.66 -20.14 -53.42
N HIS A 739 -7.63 -21.46 -53.26
CA HIS A 739 -8.57 -22.34 -53.92
C HIS A 739 -10.02 -22.02 -53.55
N ILE A 740 -10.29 -21.79 -52.26
CA ILE A 740 -11.62 -21.39 -51.78
C ILE A 740 -12.09 -20.10 -52.47
N ILE A 741 -11.26 -19.06 -52.46
CA ILE A 741 -11.60 -17.75 -53.06
C ILE A 741 -11.89 -17.93 -54.56
N ASN A 742 -11.00 -18.59 -55.28
CA ASN A 742 -11.14 -18.81 -56.72
C ASN A 742 -12.38 -19.62 -57.07
N LYS A 743 -12.73 -20.62 -56.25
CA LYS A 743 -13.93 -21.42 -56.48
C LYS A 743 -15.20 -20.62 -56.24
N ILE A 744 -15.26 -19.78 -55.22
CA ILE A 744 -16.41 -18.89 -54.99
C ILE A 744 -16.62 -17.98 -56.21
N ALA A 745 -15.53 -17.38 -56.71
CA ALA A 745 -15.58 -16.54 -57.90
C ALA A 745 -16.06 -17.32 -59.13
N GLN A 746 -15.48 -18.49 -59.40
CA GLN A 746 -15.90 -19.36 -60.51
C GLN A 746 -17.40 -19.70 -60.45
N LEU A 747 -17.91 -20.02 -59.26
CA LEU A 747 -19.31 -20.41 -59.07
C LEU A 747 -20.29 -19.25 -59.15
N GLY A 748 -19.81 -18.01 -58.98
CA GLY A 748 -20.62 -16.80 -58.99
C GLY A 748 -20.51 -15.97 -60.26
N GLU A 749 -19.57 -16.28 -61.17
CA GLU A 749 -19.21 -15.41 -62.30
C GLU A 749 -20.37 -15.14 -63.29
N ASP A 750 -21.30 -16.08 -63.46
CA ASP A 750 -22.47 -15.99 -64.33
C ASP A 750 -23.78 -15.64 -63.58
N LEU A 751 -23.69 -15.21 -62.32
CA LEU A 751 -24.83 -14.71 -61.53
C LEU A 751 -25.16 -13.25 -61.82
#